data_AF-A0A5C5Z8G9-F1
#
_entry.id   AF-A0A5C5Z8G9-F1
#
_cell.length_a   1.000
_cell.length_b   1.000
_cell.length_c   1.000
_cell.angle_alpha   90.00
_cell.angle_beta   90.00
_cell.angle_gamma   90.00
#
_symmetry.space_group_name_H-M   'P 1'
#
loop_
_entity.id
_entity.type
_entity.pdbx_description
1 polymer ?
#
loop_
_entity_poly.entity_id
_entity_poly.type
_entity_poly.pdbx_seq_one_letter_code
_entity_poly.pdbx_strand_id
1 'polypeptide(L)'
;MNQRLLLFALAAVAAWCVGASQTYAQSKPNVIVIVADDAGYADFGFMNGITGQTSEIPTPNLDALARQGVTFSRGYVAANCQPTRAALVTGGYQQRFGNEHVGNNHFLPSQTFEGVPQATDTIWDRLKVQGYTTGAIGKWHLGSIANTVDPVSGQVTQLGNRPENQGIDEFYGHYHGSRDYILGRSYNENQVDNPTSALQVRYMRETVVQADGTVADKVVEFDPGRDDQYITETFGDYAVDFIKDKAGEAEPFMLYQAFTAPHKPWTDDSPDFNDPRLDGLQGVRKEVASMMLTMDNEIGRMMATLDDPNGDGDFSDSIRDNTMIVFVNDNGGVSGKDEFGNGTNNGPLDGVKGSPKEGGIRVPFMIAGAGVDASVQGTVYDKPVHGIDILPTALAAAGAPLSPDEPNIDGVNLLPFINGEDTSNPHGVLVHRWRGTFAVIKDDWKLVNTNNIGAREDRYRLYNVNDDIGEQINRIGSSNPEHVALIAELKRDLTDHEVFFDKPRYAILANTLETEPLNLNDHFVFNPGAGVSDWSGGFDESQDPYDGTNTPNGVLNWIEAGTTNWKHVYRSDAFAGAVLEFGTADMDYVSNNDMLRKTGLEFMMNKMVLSGDFVGPQNQAGTIQGNEVLFTNDLNGVAPEIAIDAMSSGENDFTYNIDLNLVMYDDLSITGDGDVVVNINSQIRDYYDPRGLTKSGASKVTLTGNNTYSGNTSITGGTLAISGDGLLSNTPIIDVADGAVLDVSETNFGGMVIGSGQLLSGSGLVIGDITAATGSTISPGNSPGVLSIMGDFVVETGSVLALELYPDVTSEVDHDMIVVSDNLVLSGGGGDLVVSLGADFTLAAGDVFDILDFASMVGEFNMVNLPALDSGLVWDVSSLSTNGSISVVSAVPEPGGASLLWVSVCVVAVRRRRNATLADGRFHYLRVSE
;
A
#
# COMPACT_ATOMS: atom_id res chain seq x y z
N MET A 1 -69.14 -25.71 -24.24
CA MET A 1 -68.04 -25.02 -24.96
C MET A 1 -67.30 -24.16 -23.95
N ASN A 2 -65.97 -24.04 -24.00
CA ASN A 2 -65.12 -23.18 -23.14
C ASN A 2 -64.39 -23.82 -21.95
N GLN A 3 -63.79 -25.00 -22.13
CA GLN A 3 -62.59 -25.36 -21.34
C GLN A 3 -61.52 -26.07 -22.18
N ARG A 4 -61.90 -26.76 -23.27
CA ARG A 4 -60.94 -27.43 -24.16
C ARG A 4 -60.23 -26.52 -25.18
N LEU A 5 -60.74 -25.30 -25.44
CA LEU A 5 -60.07 -24.33 -26.32
C LEU A 5 -59.01 -23.47 -25.59
N LEU A 6 -59.09 -23.34 -24.26
CA LEU A 6 -58.10 -22.55 -23.50
C LEU A 6 -56.78 -23.32 -23.30
N LEU A 7 -56.85 -24.64 -23.14
CA LEU A 7 -55.68 -25.49 -22.93
C LEU A 7 -54.84 -25.69 -24.21
N PHE A 8 -55.43 -25.62 -25.40
CA PHE A 8 -54.68 -25.64 -26.65
C PHE A 8 -54.04 -24.28 -26.99
N ALA A 9 -54.62 -23.16 -26.55
CA ALA A 9 -54.03 -21.84 -26.73
C ALA A 9 -52.84 -21.58 -25.79
N LEU A 10 -52.90 -22.08 -24.54
CA LEU A 10 -51.79 -21.96 -23.58
C LEU A 10 -50.59 -22.88 -23.92
N ALA A 11 -50.83 -24.06 -24.49
CA ALA A 11 -49.74 -24.93 -24.95
C ALA A 11 -49.05 -24.42 -26.23
N ALA A 12 -49.77 -23.71 -27.11
CA ALA A 12 -49.19 -23.11 -28.31
C ALA A 12 -48.38 -21.83 -28.02
N VAL A 13 -48.76 -21.05 -26.99
CA VAL A 13 -47.97 -19.88 -26.54
C VAL A 13 -46.74 -20.32 -25.73
N ALA A 14 -46.85 -21.39 -24.92
CA ALA A 14 -45.68 -21.95 -24.24
C ALA A 14 -44.69 -22.62 -25.21
N ALA A 15 -45.14 -23.19 -26.34
CA ALA A 15 -44.26 -23.74 -27.36
C ALA A 15 -43.66 -22.68 -28.32
N TRP A 16 -44.17 -21.45 -28.33
CA TRP A 16 -43.59 -20.32 -29.07
C TRP A 16 -42.69 -19.41 -28.20
N CYS A 17 -42.72 -19.56 -26.87
CA CYS A 17 -41.80 -18.86 -25.96
C CYS A 17 -40.56 -19.68 -25.56
N VAL A 18 -40.42 -20.92 -26.03
CA VAL A 18 -39.23 -21.78 -25.78
C VAL A 18 -38.33 -21.87 -27.03
N GLY A 19 -38.65 -21.14 -28.09
CA GLY A 19 -37.84 -21.04 -29.31
C GLY A 19 -37.41 -19.61 -29.58
N ALA A 20 -36.40 -19.15 -28.83
CA ALA A 20 -35.47 -18.03 -29.12
C ALA A 20 -35.04 -17.34 -27.82
N SER A 21 -34.30 -18.07 -27.00
CA SER A 21 -33.34 -17.47 -26.06
C SER A 21 -32.21 -18.48 -25.89
N GLN A 22 -31.57 -18.85 -27.00
CA GLN A 22 -30.12 -18.92 -26.94
C GLN A 22 -29.67 -17.46 -26.92
N THR A 23 -29.61 -16.86 -25.73
CA THR A 23 -28.52 -15.93 -25.49
C THR A 23 -27.28 -16.75 -25.80
N TYR A 24 -26.70 -16.54 -26.99
CA TYR A 24 -25.30 -16.87 -27.18
C TYR A 24 -24.63 -16.23 -25.97
N ALA A 25 -24.15 -17.05 -25.03
CA ALA A 25 -23.16 -16.57 -24.09
C ALA A 25 -22.12 -15.95 -25.00
N GLN A 26 -21.89 -14.64 -24.88
CA GLN A 26 -20.85 -13.98 -25.64
C GLN A 26 -19.61 -14.84 -25.45
N SER A 27 -19.12 -15.46 -26.54
CA SER A 27 -17.94 -16.31 -26.47
C SER A 27 -16.86 -15.49 -25.82
N LYS A 28 -16.18 -16.04 -24.81
CA LYS A 28 -15.07 -15.34 -24.16
C LYS A 28 -14.11 -14.87 -25.27
N PRO A 29 -13.71 -13.59 -25.27
CA PRO A 29 -12.85 -13.09 -26.34
C PRO A 29 -11.45 -13.66 -26.20
N ASN A 30 -10.75 -13.85 -27.32
CA ASN A 30 -9.31 -14.06 -27.28
C ASN A 30 -8.63 -12.79 -26.76
N VAL A 31 -7.44 -12.92 -26.19
CA VAL A 31 -6.66 -11.79 -25.68
C VAL A 31 -5.28 -11.80 -26.32
N ILE A 32 -4.89 -10.69 -26.96
CA ILE A 32 -3.53 -10.50 -27.45
C ILE A 32 -2.94 -9.25 -26.82
N VAL A 33 -1.80 -9.40 -26.14
CA VAL A 33 -1.01 -8.28 -25.62
C VAL A 33 0.27 -8.20 -26.43
N ILE A 34 0.40 -7.14 -27.23
CA ILE A 34 1.57 -6.85 -28.05
C ILE A 34 2.45 -5.85 -27.31
N VAL A 35 3.71 -6.23 -27.09
CA VAL A 35 4.70 -5.42 -26.37
C VAL A 35 5.88 -5.10 -27.28
N ALA A 36 6.12 -3.82 -27.53
CA ALA A 36 7.34 -3.30 -28.15
C ALA A 36 8.43 -3.00 -27.09
N ASP A 37 9.69 -2.84 -27.52
CA ASP A 37 10.84 -2.70 -26.62
C ASP A 37 11.71 -1.48 -27.02
N ASP A 38 11.78 -0.48 -26.14
CA ASP A 38 12.54 0.78 -26.29
C ASP A 38 12.09 1.74 -27.41
N ALA A 39 10.88 1.62 -27.97
CA ALA A 39 10.41 2.53 -29.01
C ALA A 39 10.19 3.97 -28.48
N GLY A 40 10.39 4.99 -29.32
CA GLY A 40 10.13 6.38 -28.95
C GLY A 40 8.63 6.70 -28.94
N TYR A 41 8.20 7.60 -28.03
CA TYR A 41 6.80 8.00 -27.92
C TYR A 41 6.22 8.63 -29.22
N ALA A 42 7.06 9.30 -30.01
CA ALA A 42 6.69 9.94 -31.27
C ALA A 42 7.05 9.12 -32.51
N ASP A 43 7.47 7.85 -32.35
CA ASP A 43 7.88 6.98 -33.46
C ASP A 43 6.70 6.27 -34.14
N PHE A 44 5.47 6.48 -33.68
CA PHE A 44 4.27 5.81 -34.21
C PHE A 44 3.31 6.82 -34.86
N GLY A 45 2.74 6.45 -36.02
CA GLY A 45 1.84 7.34 -36.76
C GLY A 45 0.57 7.69 -35.98
N PHE A 46 0.02 6.75 -35.23
CA PHE A 46 -1.17 6.94 -34.38
C PHE A 46 -0.95 7.92 -33.22
N MET A 47 0.31 8.25 -32.90
CA MET A 47 0.66 9.23 -31.87
C MET A 47 0.78 10.67 -32.42
N ASN A 48 0.75 10.86 -33.74
CA ASN A 48 0.98 12.17 -34.37
C ASN A 48 0.03 13.28 -33.86
N GLY A 49 -1.24 12.95 -33.64
CA GLY A 49 -2.24 13.91 -33.14
C GLY A 49 -2.02 14.32 -31.68
N ILE A 50 -1.38 13.45 -30.89
CA ILE A 50 -1.09 13.66 -29.47
C ILE A 50 0.22 14.43 -29.31
N THR A 51 1.25 14.09 -30.08
CA THR A 51 2.58 14.72 -30.02
C THR A 51 2.64 16.05 -30.77
N GLY A 52 1.73 16.28 -31.72
CA GLY A 52 1.81 17.39 -32.67
C GLY A 52 2.96 17.25 -33.67
N GLN A 53 3.59 16.08 -33.75
CA GLN A 53 4.72 15.79 -34.64
C GLN A 53 4.34 14.63 -35.58
N THR A 54 4.67 14.75 -36.86
CA THR A 54 4.51 13.64 -37.81
C THR A 54 5.68 12.68 -37.65
N SER A 55 5.41 11.42 -37.29
CA SER A 55 6.42 10.37 -37.27
C SER A 55 7.05 10.17 -38.65
N GLU A 56 8.37 10.01 -38.67
CA GLU A 56 9.13 9.64 -39.86
C GLU A 56 9.09 8.13 -40.14
N ILE A 57 8.63 7.34 -39.17
CA ILE A 57 8.60 5.87 -39.22
C ILE A 57 7.20 5.40 -39.63
N PRO A 58 7.05 4.72 -40.78
CA PRO A 58 5.76 4.21 -41.22
C PRO A 58 5.32 3.02 -40.37
N THR A 59 4.16 3.12 -39.73
CA THR A 59 3.53 2.05 -38.94
C THR A 59 2.07 1.83 -39.38
N PRO A 60 1.82 1.55 -40.68
CA PRO A 60 0.47 1.55 -41.26
C PRO A 60 -0.50 0.54 -40.63
N ASN A 61 -0.01 -0.61 -40.14
CA ASN A 61 -0.87 -1.64 -39.54
C ASN A 61 -1.29 -1.23 -38.13
N LEU A 62 -0.37 -0.72 -37.31
CA LEU A 62 -0.69 -0.14 -36.01
C LEU A 62 -1.58 1.10 -36.14
N ASP A 63 -1.35 1.94 -37.15
CA ASP A 63 -2.23 3.07 -37.45
C ASP A 63 -3.65 2.62 -37.82
N ALA A 64 -3.78 1.50 -38.52
CA ALA A 64 -5.09 0.90 -38.84
C ALA A 64 -5.76 0.31 -37.60
N LEU A 65 -4.99 -0.35 -36.75
CA LEU A 65 -5.45 -0.90 -35.48
C LEU A 65 -5.96 0.20 -34.53
N ALA A 66 -5.22 1.31 -34.41
CA ALA A 66 -5.61 2.45 -33.58
C ALA A 66 -6.94 3.08 -34.03
N ARG A 67 -7.23 3.12 -35.34
CA ARG A 67 -8.53 3.59 -35.87
C ARG A 67 -9.71 2.70 -35.47
N GLN A 68 -9.45 1.47 -35.07
CA GLN A 68 -10.45 0.49 -34.60
C GLN A 68 -10.45 0.35 -33.08
N GLY A 69 -9.69 1.19 -32.37
CA GLY A 69 -9.52 1.11 -30.91
C GLY A 69 -9.55 2.47 -30.24
N VAL A 70 -9.06 2.52 -29.02
CA VAL A 70 -8.87 3.73 -28.21
C VAL A 70 -7.38 3.87 -27.94
N THR A 71 -6.81 5.01 -28.32
CA THR A 71 -5.41 5.36 -28.03
C THR A 71 -5.32 6.12 -26.72
N PHE A 72 -4.37 5.78 -25.86
CA PHE A 72 -4.14 6.52 -24.62
C PHE A 72 -3.12 7.63 -24.85
N SER A 73 -3.51 8.87 -24.58
CA SER A 73 -2.54 9.96 -24.57
C SER A 73 -1.67 9.93 -23.33
N ARG A 74 -2.10 9.32 -22.22
CA ARG A 74 -1.38 9.24 -20.94
C ARG A 74 -1.25 7.79 -20.45
N GLY A 75 -0.72 6.92 -21.32
CA GLY A 75 -0.35 5.55 -20.95
C GLY A 75 1.03 5.48 -20.29
N TYR A 76 1.09 4.95 -19.08
CA TYR A 76 2.31 4.86 -18.28
C TYR A 76 2.77 3.42 -18.04
N VAL A 77 4.07 3.24 -17.81
CA VAL A 77 4.73 1.97 -17.44
C VAL A 77 5.86 2.24 -16.45
N ALA A 78 6.56 1.19 -16.00
CA ALA A 78 7.83 1.36 -15.30
C ALA A 78 8.92 1.91 -16.26
N ALA A 79 10.06 2.35 -15.72
CA ALA A 79 11.07 3.07 -16.54
C ALA A 79 12.00 2.13 -17.32
N ASN A 80 11.88 0.82 -17.13
CA ASN A 80 12.74 -0.17 -17.75
C ASN A 80 11.96 -1.46 -18.06
N CYS A 81 12.45 -2.17 -19.07
CA CYS A 81 11.84 -3.37 -19.63
C CYS A 81 11.40 -4.44 -18.61
N GLN A 82 12.29 -5.00 -17.78
CA GLN A 82 11.93 -6.08 -16.84
C GLN A 82 10.91 -5.63 -15.77
N PRO A 83 11.14 -4.51 -15.04
CA PRO A 83 10.13 -3.91 -14.15
C PRO A 83 8.76 -3.73 -14.81
N THR A 84 8.73 -3.20 -16.03
CA THR A 84 7.47 -3.01 -16.76
C THR A 84 6.80 -4.34 -17.03
N ARG A 85 7.52 -5.30 -17.61
CA ARG A 85 6.97 -6.61 -17.95
C ARG A 85 6.42 -7.31 -16.72
N ALA A 86 7.11 -7.22 -15.59
CA ALA A 86 6.63 -7.75 -14.32
C ALA A 86 5.29 -7.11 -13.94
N ALA A 87 5.20 -5.78 -13.99
CA ALA A 87 3.97 -5.05 -13.70
C ALA A 87 2.82 -5.37 -14.67
N LEU A 88 3.09 -5.54 -15.97
CA LEU A 88 2.08 -5.90 -16.98
C LEU A 88 1.43 -7.25 -16.67
N VAL A 89 2.24 -8.23 -16.28
CA VAL A 89 1.78 -9.62 -16.11
C VAL A 89 1.25 -9.91 -14.73
N THR A 90 1.56 -9.11 -13.71
CA THR A 90 1.02 -9.27 -12.35
C THR A 90 -0.12 -8.33 -12.05
N GLY A 91 -0.31 -7.27 -12.83
CA GLY A 91 -1.33 -6.25 -12.57
C GLY A 91 -1.07 -5.40 -11.32
N GLY A 92 0.14 -5.47 -10.76
CA GLY A 92 0.57 -4.72 -9.59
C GLY A 92 1.97 -4.14 -9.77
N TYR A 93 2.34 -3.16 -8.95
CA TYR A 93 3.67 -2.56 -8.96
C TYR A 93 4.75 -3.62 -8.69
N GLN A 94 5.76 -3.65 -9.55
CA GLN A 94 6.84 -4.64 -9.51
C GLN A 94 7.65 -4.63 -8.20
N GLN A 95 7.63 -3.51 -7.47
CA GLN A 95 8.30 -3.34 -6.20
C GLN A 95 7.66 -4.16 -5.07
N ARG A 96 6.39 -4.57 -5.19
CA ARG A 96 5.69 -5.40 -4.19
C ARG A 96 6.41 -6.71 -3.87
N PHE A 97 7.18 -7.23 -4.81
CA PHE A 97 7.97 -8.46 -4.66
C PHE A 97 9.46 -8.23 -4.98
N GLY A 98 9.93 -6.98 -4.85
CA GLY A 98 11.34 -6.62 -4.93
C GLY A 98 11.95 -6.64 -6.34
N ASN A 99 11.12 -6.68 -7.40
CA ASN A 99 11.53 -6.56 -8.80
C ASN A 99 11.66 -5.09 -9.20
N GLU A 100 12.49 -4.33 -8.47
CA GLU A 100 12.70 -2.91 -8.79
C GLU A 100 13.70 -2.73 -9.94
N HIS A 101 14.65 -3.65 -10.07
CA HIS A 101 15.78 -3.52 -10.99
C HIS A 101 15.63 -4.40 -12.23
N VAL A 102 16.38 -4.06 -13.28
CA VAL A 102 16.67 -5.01 -14.37
C VAL A 102 17.76 -5.95 -13.86
N GLY A 103 17.49 -7.25 -13.81
CA GLY A 103 18.36 -8.23 -13.20
C GLY A 103 19.57 -8.61 -14.07
N ASN A 104 20.58 -9.20 -13.44
CA ASN A 104 21.86 -9.52 -14.07
C ASN A 104 21.80 -10.69 -15.07
N ASN A 105 20.69 -11.41 -15.15
CA ASN A 105 20.48 -12.60 -15.97
C ASN A 105 21.56 -13.67 -15.77
N HIS A 106 22.18 -13.73 -14.57
CA HIS A 106 23.24 -14.68 -14.27
C HIS A 106 22.66 -15.95 -13.64
N PHE A 107 23.08 -17.12 -14.14
CA PHE A 107 22.93 -18.41 -13.46
C PHE A 107 23.84 -18.46 -12.20
N LEU A 108 23.55 -17.66 -11.17
CA LEU A 108 24.24 -17.80 -9.89
C LEU A 108 23.46 -18.75 -8.97
N PRO A 109 24.07 -19.84 -8.48
CA PRO A 109 23.39 -20.90 -7.74
C PRO A 109 23.07 -20.56 -6.28
N SER A 110 23.05 -19.29 -5.86
CA SER A 110 22.80 -18.90 -4.47
C SER A 110 21.73 -17.81 -4.33
N GLN A 111 20.51 -18.27 -4.02
CA GLN A 111 19.48 -17.63 -3.18
C GLN A 111 18.97 -16.22 -3.49
N THR A 112 18.69 -15.88 -4.75
CA THR A 112 17.70 -14.83 -5.06
C THR A 112 16.88 -15.23 -6.28
N PHE A 113 15.56 -15.01 -6.25
CA PHE A 113 14.76 -15.07 -7.48
C PHE A 113 14.97 -13.76 -8.24
N GLU A 114 15.62 -13.83 -9.39
CA GLU A 114 15.65 -12.73 -10.34
C GLU A 114 14.37 -12.80 -11.18
N GLY A 115 13.61 -11.70 -11.26
CA GLY A 115 12.36 -11.66 -12.02
C GLY A 115 11.11 -11.81 -11.15
N VAL A 116 10.06 -12.37 -11.71
CA VAL A 116 8.79 -12.61 -11.00
C VAL A 116 8.97 -13.86 -10.13
N PRO A 117 8.67 -13.79 -8.81
CA PRO A 117 8.70 -14.98 -7.96
C PRO A 117 7.70 -16.01 -8.45
N GLN A 118 8.04 -17.30 -8.34
CA GLN A 118 7.17 -18.41 -8.78
C GLN A 118 5.77 -18.38 -8.13
N ALA A 119 5.67 -17.91 -6.88
CA ALA A 119 4.41 -17.85 -6.14
C ALA A 119 3.48 -16.70 -6.57
N THR A 120 3.87 -15.87 -7.54
CA THR A 120 3.07 -14.72 -7.98
C THR A 120 2.12 -15.15 -9.09
N ASP A 121 0.83 -14.95 -8.90
CA ASP A 121 -0.16 -15.25 -9.95
C ASP A 121 -0.06 -14.24 -11.09
N THR A 122 0.24 -14.74 -12.29
CA THR A 122 0.32 -13.92 -13.49
C THR A 122 -1.00 -13.84 -14.25
N ILE A 123 -1.07 -12.98 -15.25
CA ILE A 123 -2.16 -12.88 -16.22
C ILE A 123 -2.41 -14.23 -16.90
N TRP A 124 -1.36 -15.02 -17.16
CA TRP A 124 -1.49 -16.35 -17.75
C TRP A 124 -2.15 -17.32 -16.76
N ASP A 125 -1.66 -17.40 -15.51
CA ASP A 125 -2.27 -18.26 -14.49
C ASP A 125 -3.75 -17.94 -14.30
N ARG A 126 -4.07 -16.65 -14.19
CA ARG A 126 -5.44 -16.18 -13.95
C ARG A 126 -6.36 -16.44 -15.15
N LEU A 127 -5.91 -16.24 -16.39
CA LEU A 127 -6.71 -16.55 -17.59
C LEU A 127 -6.82 -18.05 -17.84
N LYS A 128 -5.78 -18.83 -17.52
CA LYS A 128 -5.82 -20.30 -17.62
C LYS A 128 -6.92 -20.89 -16.72
N VAL A 129 -7.10 -20.34 -15.51
CA VAL A 129 -8.25 -20.68 -14.64
C VAL A 129 -9.60 -20.38 -15.30
N GLN A 130 -9.65 -19.40 -16.21
CA GLN A 130 -10.84 -19.09 -17.00
C GLN A 130 -11.02 -19.98 -18.25
N GLY A 131 -10.15 -20.97 -18.45
CA GLY A 131 -10.20 -21.91 -19.56
C GLY A 131 -9.48 -21.44 -20.82
N TYR A 132 -8.52 -20.52 -20.69
CA TYR A 132 -7.70 -20.07 -21.80
C TYR A 132 -6.51 -20.99 -22.02
N THR A 133 -6.17 -21.24 -23.30
CA THR A 133 -4.83 -21.70 -23.69
C THR A 133 -3.88 -20.49 -23.72
N THR A 134 -2.70 -20.61 -23.10
CA THR A 134 -1.80 -19.47 -22.87
C THR A 134 -0.49 -19.57 -23.66
N GLY A 135 -0.22 -18.57 -24.48
CA GLY A 135 1.00 -18.43 -25.29
C GLY A 135 1.81 -17.19 -24.92
N ALA A 136 3.13 -17.30 -24.98
CA ALA A 136 4.04 -16.16 -24.89
C ALA A 136 5.17 -16.28 -25.93
N ILE A 137 5.33 -15.26 -26.76
CA ILE A 137 6.29 -15.27 -27.86
C ILE A 137 7.18 -14.04 -27.74
N GLY A 138 8.49 -14.23 -27.79
CA GLY A 138 9.45 -13.14 -27.79
C GLY A 138 10.30 -13.01 -26.54
N LYS A 139 10.53 -11.77 -26.11
CA LYS A 139 11.34 -11.43 -24.94
C LYS A 139 10.57 -11.73 -23.66
N TRP A 140 11.06 -12.69 -22.88
CA TRP A 140 10.52 -13.02 -21.57
C TRP A 140 10.94 -11.97 -20.53
N HIS A 141 12.21 -11.99 -20.11
CA HIS A 141 12.79 -11.03 -19.15
C HIS A 141 12.07 -10.97 -17.79
N LEU A 142 11.47 -12.08 -17.36
CA LEU A 142 10.75 -12.21 -16.08
C LEU A 142 11.38 -13.27 -15.15
N GLY A 143 12.58 -13.76 -15.49
CA GLY A 143 13.28 -14.78 -14.73
C GLY A 143 13.75 -15.94 -15.61
N SER A 144 14.78 -16.64 -15.15
CA SER A 144 15.40 -17.74 -15.90
C SER A 144 15.78 -18.95 -15.03
N ILE A 145 15.36 -18.95 -13.76
CA ILE A 145 15.71 -19.98 -12.79
C ILE A 145 14.95 -21.25 -13.13
N ALA A 146 15.70 -22.33 -13.35
CA ALA A 146 15.14 -23.64 -13.63
C ALA A 146 14.53 -24.29 -12.38
N ASN A 147 13.70 -25.30 -12.58
CA ASN A 147 13.30 -26.21 -11.52
C ASN A 147 14.52 -26.89 -10.89
N THR A 148 14.55 -26.97 -9.55
CA THR A 148 15.51 -27.81 -8.83
C THR A 148 15.02 -29.25 -8.88
N VAL A 149 15.89 -30.15 -9.34
CA VAL A 149 15.57 -31.57 -9.52
C VAL A 149 16.48 -32.41 -8.63
N ASP A 150 15.91 -33.35 -7.90
CA ASP A 150 16.66 -34.37 -7.17
C ASP A 150 17.44 -35.22 -8.20
N PRO A 151 18.79 -35.26 -8.11
CA PRO A 151 19.62 -35.92 -9.13
C PRO A 151 19.49 -37.45 -9.13
N VAL A 152 18.91 -38.05 -8.08
CA VAL A 152 18.72 -39.49 -7.94
C VAL A 152 17.31 -39.91 -8.37
N SER A 153 16.28 -39.21 -7.88
CA SER A 153 14.89 -39.56 -8.17
C SER A 153 14.36 -38.93 -9.47
N GLY A 154 15.01 -37.87 -9.96
CA GLY A 154 14.54 -37.07 -11.08
C GLY A 154 13.29 -36.24 -10.76
N GLN A 155 12.86 -36.20 -9.50
CA GLN A 155 11.70 -35.42 -9.08
C GLN A 155 12.06 -33.94 -8.90
N VAL A 156 11.17 -33.06 -9.32
CA VAL A 156 11.27 -31.63 -9.03
C VAL A 156 11.05 -31.41 -7.53
N THR A 157 12.03 -30.81 -6.84
CA THR A 157 11.96 -30.50 -5.40
C THR A 157 11.60 -29.04 -5.13
N GLN A 158 11.85 -28.16 -6.10
CA GLN A 158 11.50 -26.74 -6.03
C GLN A 158 11.25 -26.21 -7.43
N LEU A 159 10.16 -25.46 -7.61
CA LEU A 159 9.87 -24.80 -8.88
C LEU A 159 10.74 -23.55 -9.04
N GLY A 160 11.22 -23.31 -10.26
CA GLY A 160 11.87 -22.07 -10.68
C GLY A 160 10.85 -21.06 -11.24
N ASN A 161 11.31 -20.04 -11.96
CA ASN A 161 10.47 -18.96 -12.48
C ASN A 161 10.57 -18.74 -14.01
N ARG A 162 10.81 -19.82 -14.74
CA ARG A 162 10.71 -19.86 -16.21
C ARG A 162 9.25 -19.92 -16.68
N PRO A 163 8.96 -19.67 -17.97
CA PRO A 163 7.60 -19.67 -18.51
C PRO A 163 6.72 -20.84 -18.08
N GLU A 164 7.27 -22.06 -18.06
CA GLU A 164 6.52 -23.28 -17.70
C GLU A 164 5.93 -23.27 -16.29
N ASN A 165 6.42 -22.39 -15.40
CA ASN A 165 5.92 -22.25 -14.02
C ASN A 165 5.20 -20.91 -13.78
N GLN A 166 4.86 -20.19 -14.85
CA GLN A 166 4.23 -18.86 -14.82
C GLN A 166 2.98 -18.86 -15.69
N GLY A 167 2.22 -19.96 -15.64
CA GLY A 167 0.94 -20.10 -16.32
C GLY A 167 0.97 -20.36 -17.82
N ILE A 168 2.13 -20.48 -18.47
CA ILE A 168 2.25 -20.59 -19.94
C ILE A 168 2.15 -22.05 -20.42
N ASP A 169 1.35 -22.28 -21.46
CA ASP A 169 1.29 -23.53 -22.20
C ASP A 169 2.36 -23.61 -23.30
N GLU A 170 2.53 -22.54 -24.06
CA GLU A 170 3.44 -22.49 -25.20
C GLU A 170 4.31 -21.22 -25.17
N PHE A 171 5.63 -21.39 -25.12
CA PHE A 171 6.61 -20.31 -25.14
C PHE A 171 7.57 -20.44 -26.31
N TYR A 172 7.73 -19.34 -27.06
CA TYR A 172 8.69 -19.24 -28.17
C TYR A 172 9.49 -17.96 -28.06
N GLY A 173 10.71 -18.02 -27.53
CA GLY A 173 11.37 -16.78 -27.14
C GLY A 173 12.75 -16.95 -26.54
N HIS A 174 13.21 -15.93 -25.84
CA HIS A 174 14.43 -15.98 -25.04
C HIS A 174 14.21 -15.40 -23.64
N TYR A 175 15.01 -15.83 -22.67
CA TYR A 175 14.85 -15.42 -21.27
C TYR A 175 15.50 -14.06 -20.95
N HIS A 176 16.58 -13.70 -21.65
CA HIS A 176 17.39 -12.50 -21.41
C HIS A 176 16.66 -11.20 -21.83
N GLY A 177 17.21 -10.05 -21.43
CA GLY A 177 16.69 -8.73 -21.79
C GLY A 177 17.00 -8.21 -23.20
N SER A 178 17.86 -8.89 -23.95
CA SER A 178 18.32 -8.49 -25.30
C SER A 178 19.10 -9.60 -25.99
N ARG A 179 19.15 -9.57 -27.33
CA ARG A 179 19.91 -10.48 -28.18
C ARG A 179 20.22 -9.82 -29.53
N ASP A 180 20.99 -10.52 -30.37
CA ASP A 180 21.15 -10.18 -31.80
C ASP A 180 19.85 -10.47 -32.57
N TYR A 181 19.60 -9.80 -33.69
CA TYR A 181 18.39 -9.98 -34.48
C TYR A 181 18.48 -11.06 -35.54
N ILE A 182 19.59 -11.77 -35.66
CA ILE A 182 19.74 -12.89 -36.59
C ILE A 182 19.90 -14.19 -35.80
N LEU A 183 19.10 -15.19 -36.15
CA LEU A 183 19.25 -16.54 -35.60
C LEU A 183 20.63 -17.10 -35.90
N GLY A 184 21.29 -17.64 -34.87
CA GLY A 184 22.62 -18.23 -34.97
C GLY A 184 23.78 -17.24 -34.84
N ARG A 185 23.53 -15.92 -34.91
CA ARG A 185 24.56 -14.88 -34.64
C ARG A 185 24.56 -14.52 -33.16
N SER A 186 25.33 -15.24 -32.34
CA SER A 186 25.58 -14.82 -30.95
C SER A 186 26.95 -14.12 -30.82
N TYR A 187 26.94 -12.93 -30.20
CA TYR A 187 28.10 -12.12 -29.85
C TYR A 187 29.21 -12.96 -29.19
N ASN A 188 30.34 -13.16 -29.89
CA ASN A 188 31.52 -13.95 -29.48
C ASN A 188 31.25 -15.40 -28.99
N GLU A 189 30.98 -16.27 -29.96
CA GLU A 189 31.65 -17.56 -30.20
C GLU A 189 32.76 -17.97 -29.21
N ASN A 190 32.41 -18.74 -28.16
CA ASN A 190 33.26 -19.83 -27.63
C ASN A 190 32.61 -20.78 -26.61
N GLN A 191 31.29 -20.76 -26.38
CA GLN A 191 30.66 -21.68 -25.41
C GLN A 191 29.24 -22.16 -25.79
N VAL A 192 29.03 -22.48 -27.07
CA VAL A 192 27.73 -22.92 -27.60
C VAL A 192 27.30 -24.31 -27.07
N ASP A 193 28.26 -25.16 -26.65
CA ASP A 193 28.00 -26.47 -26.04
C ASP A 193 28.36 -26.53 -24.54
N ASN A 194 28.46 -25.37 -23.86
CA ASN A 194 28.75 -25.39 -22.43
C ASN A 194 27.45 -25.30 -21.60
N PRO A 195 27.06 -26.35 -20.86
CA PRO A 195 25.95 -26.30 -19.90
C PRO A 195 26.17 -25.25 -18.79
N THR A 196 27.38 -24.68 -18.67
CA THR A 196 27.71 -23.61 -17.72
C THR A 196 27.90 -22.23 -18.39
N SER A 197 27.49 -22.05 -19.64
CA SER A 197 27.60 -20.76 -20.34
C SER A 197 26.62 -19.73 -19.80
N ALA A 198 27.11 -18.54 -19.44
CA ALA A 198 26.27 -17.41 -19.06
C ALA A 198 25.37 -16.88 -20.21
N LEU A 199 25.56 -17.34 -21.46
CA LEU A 199 24.80 -16.87 -22.63
C LEU A 199 23.52 -17.67 -22.89
N GLN A 200 23.25 -18.78 -22.18
CA GLN A 200 22.09 -19.63 -22.46
C GLN A 200 20.72 -18.93 -22.34
N VAL A 201 20.66 -17.85 -21.56
CA VAL A 201 19.46 -17.01 -21.42
C VAL A 201 19.11 -16.25 -22.71
N ARG A 202 20.05 -16.10 -23.66
CA ARG A 202 19.83 -15.39 -24.93
C ARG A 202 19.39 -16.29 -26.07
N TYR A 203 19.56 -17.60 -25.93
CA TYR A 203 19.18 -18.55 -26.97
C TYR A 203 17.67 -18.58 -27.15
N MET A 204 17.25 -18.68 -28.41
CA MET A 204 15.87 -18.98 -28.73
C MET A 204 15.48 -20.34 -28.19
N ARG A 205 14.29 -20.39 -27.62
CA ARG A 205 13.70 -21.56 -26.99
C ARG A 205 12.27 -21.76 -27.43
N GLU A 206 11.90 -23.02 -27.46
CA GLU A 206 10.55 -23.52 -27.60
C GLU A 206 10.26 -24.34 -26.33
N THR A 207 9.30 -23.90 -25.54
CA THR A 207 8.84 -24.60 -24.34
C THR A 207 7.36 -24.90 -24.47
N VAL A 208 6.97 -26.17 -24.38
CA VAL A 208 5.57 -26.62 -24.43
C VAL A 208 5.25 -27.40 -23.16
N VAL A 209 4.20 -26.99 -22.46
CA VAL A 209 3.63 -27.69 -21.30
C VAL A 209 2.47 -28.54 -21.79
N GLN A 210 2.61 -29.86 -21.63
CA GLN A 210 1.60 -30.83 -22.04
C GLN A 210 0.47 -30.91 -21.00
N ALA A 211 -0.69 -31.44 -21.41
CA ALA A 211 -1.86 -31.59 -20.53
C ALA A 211 -1.62 -32.48 -19.30
N ASP A 212 -0.62 -33.36 -19.33
CA ASP A 212 -0.22 -34.19 -18.18
C ASP A 212 0.81 -33.50 -17.25
N GLY A 213 1.14 -32.23 -17.54
CA GLY A 213 2.11 -31.43 -16.80
C GLY A 213 3.57 -31.66 -17.21
N THR A 214 3.83 -32.52 -18.20
CA THR A 214 5.21 -32.70 -18.70
C THR A 214 5.65 -31.49 -19.52
N VAL A 215 6.92 -31.10 -19.38
CA VAL A 215 7.50 -29.93 -20.05
C VAL A 215 8.51 -30.38 -21.09
N ALA A 216 8.32 -29.94 -22.33
CA ALA A 216 9.30 -30.08 -23.41
C ALA A 216 9.96 -28.71 -23.67
N ASP A 217 11.25 -28.56 -23.32
CA ASP A 217 12.06 -27.34 -23.55
C ASP A 217 13.20 -27.67 -24.54
N LYS A 218 13.24 -26.94 -25.66
CA LYS A 218 14.22 -27.10 -26.74
C LYS A 218 14.88 -25.76 -27.06
N VAL A 219 16.20 -25.78 -27.26
CA VAL A 219 16.92 -24.65 -27.87
C VAL A 219 16.76 -24.72 -29.39
N VAL A 220 16.23 -23.66 -29.99
CA VAL A 220 15.95 -23.57 -31.45
C VAL A 220 16.87 -22.58 -32.18
N GLU A 221 17.90 -22.07 -31.49
CA GLU A 221 18.87 -21.10 -32.04
C GLU A 221 19.57 -21.56 -33.33
N PHE A 222 19.68 -22.88 -33.55
CA PHE A 222 20.42 -23.49 -34.66
C PHE A 222 19.56 -24.52 -35.41
N ASP A 223 18.26 -24.29 -35.51
CA ASP A 223 17.38 -25.23 -36.20
C ASP A 223 17.66 -25.22 -37.73
N PRO A 224 18.05 -26.35 -38.35
CA PRO A 224 18.37 -26.44 -39.78
C PRO A 224 17.14 -26.17 -40.66
N GLY A 225 16.87 -24.89 -40.90
CA GLY A 225 15.67 -24.42 -41.58
C GLY A 225 15.28 -22.98 -41.23
N ARG A 226 15.80 -22.45 -40.11
CA ARG A 226 15.62 -21.06 -39.66
C ARG A 226 16.94 -20.29 -39.52
N ASP A 227 18.05 -20.90 -39.93
CA ASP A 227 19.38 -20.26 -39.91
C ASP A 227 19.35 -18.91 -40.66
N ASP A 228 19.98 -17.89 -40.06
CA ASP A 228 20.02 -16.51 -40.57
C ASP A 228 18.67 -15.77 -40.68
N GLN A 229 17.56 -16.35 -40.17
CA GLN A 229 16.28 -15.65 -40.17
C GLN A 229 16.29 -14.46 -39.19
N TYR A 230 15.60 -13.39 -39.56
CA TYR A 230 15.42 -12.22 -38.72
C TYR A 230 14.47 -12.52 -37.55
N ILE A 231 14.85 -12.12 -36.34
CA ILE A 231 14.16 -12.49 -35.10
C ILE A 231 12.73 -11.94 -35.03
N THR A 232 12.51 -10.73 -35.53
CA THR A 232 11.15 -10.14 -35.56
C THR A 232 10.23 -10.95 -36.47
N GLU A 233 10.69 -11.37 -37.66
CA GLU A 233 9.92 -12.27 -38.55
C GLU A 233 9.74 -13.65 -37.91
N THR A 234 10.75 -14.16 -37.21
CA THR A 234 10.66 -15.45 -36.49
C THR A 234 9.56 -15.40 -35.42
N PHE A 235 9.47 -14.32 -34.65
CA PHE A 235 8.40 -14.13 -33.69
C PHE A 235 7.04 -13.98 -34.36
N GLY A 236 6.97 -13.28 -35.50
CA GLY A 236 5.75 -13.17 -36.29
C GLY A 236 5.27 -14.52 -36.85
N ASP A 237 6.18 -15.37 -37.32
CA ASP A 237 5.87 -16.73 -37.77
C ASP A 237 5.25 -17.56 -36.64
N TYR A 238 5.87 -17.58 -35.46
CA TYR A 238 5.31 -18.29 -34.31
C TYR A 238 3.96 -17.73 -33.87
N ALA A 239 3.77 -16.40 -33.93
CA ALA A 239 2.50 -15.77 -33.58
C ALA A 239 1.38 -16.15 -34.55
N VAL A 240 1.69 -16.15 -35.85
CA VAL A 240 0.76 -16.58 -36.89
C VAL A 240 0.42 -18.06 -36.72
N ASP A 241 1.40 -18.93 -36.51
CA ASP A 241 1.18 -20.36 -36.31
C ASP A 241 0.32 -20.62 -35.06
N PHE A 242 0.63 -19.96 -33.94
CA PHE A 242 -0.18 -20.04 -32.71
C PHE A 242 -1.63 -19.61 -32.96
N ILE A 243 -1.86 -18.47 -33.62
CA ILE A 243 -3.22 -17.99 -33.91
C ILE A 243 -3.97 -19.00 -34.79
N LYS A 244 -3.34 -19.54 -35.83
CA LYS A 244 -3.97 -20.54 -36.73
C LYS A 244 -4.35 -21.80 -35.98
N ASP A 245 -3.46 -22.30 -35.14
CA ASP A 245 -3.67 -23.53 -34.38
C ASP A 245 -4.83 -23.35 -33.38
N LYS A 246 -4.89 -22.19 -32.69
CA LYS A 246 -5.91 -21.94 -31.67
C LYS A 246 -7.24 -21.43 -32.21
N ALA A 247 -7.28 -20.77 -33.36
CA ALA A 247 -8.52 -20.21 -33.92
C ALA A 247 -9.59 -21.27 -34.21
N GLY A 248 -9.20 -22.52 -34.45
CA GLY A 248 -10.11 -23.64 -34.67
C GLY A 248 -10.57 -24.37 -33.40
N GLU A 249 -10.06 -23.98 -32.23
CA GLU A 249 -10.38 -24.60 -30.94
C GLU A 249 -11.63 -23.96 -30.31
N ALA A 250 -12.25 -24.66 -29.35
CA ALA A 250 -13.45 -24.13 -28.65
C ALA A 250 -13.06 -23.19 -27.49
N GLU A 251 -11.88 -23.42 -26.95
CA GLU A 251 -11.24 -22.67 -25.88
C GLU A 251 -10.69 -21.34 -26.41
N PRO A 252 -10.89 -20.21 -25.71
CA PRO A 252 -10.25 -18.96 -26.09
C PRO A 252 -8.73 -19.04 -25.83
N PHE A 253 -7.94 -18.21 -26.50
CA PHE A 253 -6.50 -18.11 -26.25
C PHE A 253 -6.07 -16.75 -25.73
N MET A 254 -4.96 -16.76 -24.99
CA MET A 254 -4.20 -15.57 -24.63
C MET A 254 -2.83 -15.65 -25.29
N LEU A 255 -2.44 -14.63 -26.03
CA LEU A 255 -1.12 -14.50 -26.64
C LEU A 255 -0.42 -13.23 -26.12
N TYR A 256 0.70 -13.41 -25.44
CA TYR A 256 1.62 -12.34 -25.10
C TYR A 256 2.73 -12.26 -26.15
N GLN A 257 2.59 -11.33 -27.11
CA GLN A 257 3.52 -11.13 -28.21
C GLN A 257 4.50 -10.01 -27.86
N ALA A 258 5.69 -10.36 -27.41
CA ALA A 258 6.68 -9.42 -26.89
C ALA A 258 7.90 -9.29 -27.79
N PHE A 259 7.80 -8.44 -28.81
CA PHE A 259 8.92 -8.17 -29.71
C PHE A 259 10.13 -7.59 -28.94
N THR A 260 11.33 -7.89 -29.44
CA THR A 260 12.55 -7.18 -29.03
C THR A 260 12.70 -5.87 -29.79
N ALA A 261 12.02 -5.68 -30.92
CA ALA A 261 12.14 -4.48 -31.73
C ALA A 261 11.49 -3.25 -31.05
N PRO A 262 12.09 -2.05 -31.17
CA PRO A 262 13.39 -1.76 -31.78
C PRO A 262 14.57 -1.73 -30.79
N HIS A 263 14.62 -2.50 -29.70
CA HIS A 263 15.76 -2.49 -28.78
C HIS A 263 17.07 -2.81 -29.52
N LYS A 264 18.19 -2.19 -29.10
CA LYS A 264 19.53 -2.45 -29.66
C LYS A 264 19.93 -3.95 -29.60
N PRO A 265 20.85 -4.43 -30.47
CA PRO A 265 21.65 -3.70 -31.45
C PRO A 265 20.83 -3.20 -32.63
N TRP A 266 21.19 -2.02 -33.14
CA TRP A 266 20.64 -1.44 -34.36
C TRP A 266 21.61 -1.72 -35.50
N THR A 267 21.11 -2.38 -36.55
CA THR A 267 21.89 -2.78 -37.72
C THR A 267 21.03 -2.63 -38.98
N ASP A 268 21.66 -2.73 -40.14
CA ASP A 268 20.99 -2.75 -41.45
C ASP A 268 20.49 -4.16 -41.85
N ASP A 269 20.49 -5.11 -40.92
CA ASP A 269 20.05 -6.50 -41.16
C ASP A 269 18.51 -6.65 -41.25
N SER A 270 17.73 -5.64 -40.85
CA SER A 270 16.26 -5.72 -40.94
C SER A 270 15.82 -5.92 -42.40
N PRO A 271 14.88 -6.86 -42.67
CA PRO A 271 14.37 -7.13 -44.01
C PRO A 271 13.83 -5.89 -44.73
N ASP A 272 13.29 -4.94 -43.97
CA ASP A 272 12.70 -3.70 -44.48
C ASP A 272 13.69 -2.53 -44.56
N PHE A 273 14.99 -2.74 -44.34
CA PHE A 273 15.99 -1.67 -44.38
C PHE A 273 16.01 -0.90 -45.71
N ASN A 274 15.71 -1.59 -46.82
CA ASN A 274 15.66 -1.00 -48.16
C ASN A 274 14.23 -0.66 -48.62
N ASP A 275 13.24 -0.61 -47.73
CA ASP A 275 11.88 -0.18 -48.08
C ASP A 275 11.89 1.28 -48.59
N PRO A 276 11.28 1.58 -49.76
CA PRO A 276 11.26 2.93 -50.34
C PRO A 276 10.66 4.02 -49.42
N ARG A 277 9.80 3.65 -48.48
CA ARG A 277 9.24 4.58 -47.48
C ARG A 277 10.32 5.13 -46.54
N LEU A 278 11.45 4.45 -46.42
CA LEU A 278 12.57 4.82 -45.57
C LEU A 278 13.70 5.54 -46.33
N ASP A 279 13.56 5.82 -47.63
CA ASP A 279 14.60 6.43 -48.47
C ASP A 279 15.08 7.80 -47.95
N GLY A 280 14.22 8.53 -47.22
CA GLY A 280 14.53 9.82 -46.62
C GLY A 280 15.37 9.76 -45.33
N LEU A 281 15.50 8.58 -44.71
CA LEU A 281 16.21 8.37 -43.45
C LEU A 281 17.64 7.88 -43.69
N GLN A 282 18.53 8.08 -42.72
CA GLN A 282 19.93 7.66 -42.79
C GLN A 282 20.46 7.22 -41.42
N GLY A 283 21.51 6.40 -41.43
CA GLY A 283 22.20 5.92 -40.22
C GLY A 283 21.28 5.21 -39.23
N VAL A 284 21.58 5.37 -37.94
CA VAL A 284 20.86 4.72 -36.84
C VAL A 284 19.34 4.96 -36.86
N ARG A 285 18.90 6.16 -37.27
CA ARG A 285 17.47 6.45 -37.41
C ARG A 285 16.79 5.55 -38.46
N LYS A 286 17.48 5.27 -39.57
CA LYS A 286 16.98 4.36 -40.61
C LYS A 286 16.96 2.91 -40.12
N GLU A 287 17.98 2.48 -39.40
CA GLU A 287 18.05 1.14 -38.79
C GLU A 287 16.88 0.91 -37.82
N VAL A 288 16.64 1.84 -36.89
CA VAL A 288 15.47 1.78 -35.99
C VAL A 288 14.16 1.78 -36.77
N ALA A 289 14.02 2.67 -37.75
CA ALA A 289 12.82 2.76 -38.57
C ALA A 289 12.51 1.46 -39.33
N SER A 290 13.54 0.78 -39.85
CA SER A 290 13.35 -0.50 -40.53
C SER A 290 12.95 -1.61 -39.58
N MET A 291 13.55 -1.67 -38.38
CA MET A 291 13.17 -2.65 -37.35
C MET A 291 11.70 -2.47 -36.92
N MET A 292 11.27 -1.21 -36.75
CA MET A 292 9.88 -0.89 -36.42
C MET A 292 8.93 -1.19 -37.57
N LEU A 293 9.33 -0.95 -38.82
CA LEU A 293 8.52 -1.30 -39.99
C LEU A 293 8.37 -2.82 -40.12
N THR A 294 9.42 -3.60 -39.88
CA THR A 294 9.33 -5.06 -39.82
C THR A 294 8.37 -5.52 -38.72
N MET A 295 8.47 -4.95 -37.51
CA MET A 295 7.52 -5.24 -36.44
C MET A 295 6.07 -4.91 -36.84
N ASP A 296 5.83 -3.76 -37.46
CA ASP A 296 4.49 -3.37 -37.93
C ASP A 296 3.96 -4.31 -39.02
N ASN A 297 4.82 -4.75 -39.95
CA ASN A 297 4.47 -5.74 -40.97
C ASN A 297 4.06 -7.09 -40.35
N GLU A 298 4.81 -7.57 -39.34
CA GLU A 298 4.49 -8.81 -38.61
C GLU A 298 3.19 -8.69 -37.81
N ILE A 299 2.94 -7.55 -37.18
CA ILE A 299 1.64 -7.27 -36.54
C ILE A 299 0.52 -7.28 -37.60
N GLY A 300 0.76 -6.73 -38.78
CA GLY A 300 -0.16 -6.81 -39.92
C GLY A 300 -0.47 -8.25 -40.32
N ARG A 301 0.54 -9.14 -40.36
CA ARG A 301 0.35 -10.58 -40.62
C ARG A 301 -0.50 -11.25 -39.54
N MET A 302 -0.28 -10.91 -38.26
CA MET A 302 -1.11 -11.41 -37.17
C MET A 302 -2.57 -10.96 -37.34
N MET A 303 -2.82 -9.68 -37.64
CA MET A 303 -4.18 -9.17 -37.86
C MET A 303 -4.86 -9.87 -39.04
N ALA A 304 -4.16 -10.03 -40.16
CA ALA A 304 -4.66 -10.74 -41.33
C ALA A 304 -4.98 -12.22 -41.02
N THR A 305 -4.22 -12.85 -40.12
CA THR A 305 -4.47 -14.22 -39.67
C THR A 305 -5.69 -14.30 -38.74
N LEU A 306 -5.99 -13.26 -37.95
CA LEU A 306 -7.25 -13.19 -37.20
C LEU A 306 -8.46 -13.00 -38.12
N ASP A 307 -8.26 -12.30 -39.25
CA ASP A 307 -9.29 -12.08 -40.26
C ASP A 307 -9.61 -13.36 -41.05
N ASP A 308 -8.59 -14.13 -41.42
CA ASP A 308 -8.69 -15.39 -42.17
C ASP A 308 -7.72 -16.43 -41.57
N PRO A 309 -8.11 -17.11 -40.47
CA PRO A 309 -7.24 -18.07 -39.79
C PRO A 309 -6.90 -19.30 -40.63
N ASN A 310 -7.80 -19.74 -41.50
CA ASN A 310 -7.58 -20.94 -42.32
C ASN A 310 -6.84 -20.65 -43.65
N GLY A 311 -6.78 -19.38 -44.07
CA GLY A 311 -6.05 -18.90 -45.23
C GLY A 311 -6.71 -19.22 -46.59
N ASP A 312 -8.02 -19.44 -46.64
CA ASP A 312 -8.76 -19.78 -47.86
C ASP A 312 -9.34 -18.57 -48.61
N GLY A 313 -9.22 -17.36 -48.04
CA GLY A 313 -9.74 -16.11 -48.57
C GLY A 313 -11.22 -15.84 -48.28
N ASP A 314 -11.87 -16.67 -47.46
CA ASP A 314 -13.18 -16.42 -46.85
C ASP A 314 -13.02 -15.91 -45.42
N PHE A 315 -13.51 -14.69 -45.14
CA PHE A 315 -13.40 -14.06 -43.82
C PHE A 315 -14.55 -14.44 -42.87
N SER A 316 -15.36 -15.45 -43.21
CA SER A 316 -16.54 -15.84 -42.42
C SER A 316 -16.20 -16.53 -41.10
N ASP A 317 -14.97 -17.03 -40.97
CA ASP A 317 -14.39 -17.60 -39.75
C ASP A 317 -13.49 -16.59 -38.99
N SER A 318 -13.52 -15.32 -39.38
CA SER A 318 -12.79 -14.26 -38.68
C SER A 318 -13.09 -14.26 -37.19
N ILE A 319 -12.02 -14.25 -36.40
CA ILE A 319 -12.07 -14.10 -34.94
C ILE A 319 -11.63 -12.71 -34.49
N ARG A 320 -11.40 -11.80 -35.44
CA ARG A 320 -10.82 -10.46 -35.20
C ARG A 320 -11.66 -9.61 -34.25
N ASP A 321 -12.98 -9.59 -34.44
CA ASP A 321 -13.93 -8.82 -33.62
C ASP A 321 -14.13 -9.44 -32.23
N ASN A 322 -13.91 -10.75 -32.09
CA ASN A 322 -13.93 -11.47 -30.82
C ASN A 322 -12.53 -11.57 -30.17
N THR A 323 -11.59 -10.71 -30.56
CA THR A 323 -10.24 -10.67 -29.98
C THR A 323 -9.96 -9.29 -29.41
N MET A 324 -9.68 -9.21 -28.12
CA MET A 324 -9.16 -7.99 -27.48
C MET A 324 -7.68 -7.88 -27.80
N ILE A 325 -7.27 -6.73 -28.32
CA ILE A 325 -5.88 -6.46 -28.67
C ILE A 325 -5.39 -5.25 -27.91
N VAL A 326 -4.31 -5.45 -27.17
CA VAL A 326 -3.60 -4.40 -26.46
C VAL A 326 -2.25 -4.21 -27.10
N PHE A 327 -1.89 -2.97 -27.43
CA PHE A 327 -0.52 -2.63 -27.81
C PHE A 327 0.07 -1.69 -26.76
N VAL A 328 1.26 -2.00 -26.28
CA VAL A 328 2.01 -1.18 -25.33
C VAL A 328 3.51 -1.25 -25.64
N ASN A 329 4.25 -0.19 -25.33
CA ASN A 329 5.70 -0.19 -25.39
C ASN A 329 6.28 -0.22 -23.96
N ASP A 330 7.34 -0.98 -23.71
CA ASP A 330 7.72 -1.34 -22.33
C ASP A 330 8.49 -0.25 -21.55
N ASN A 331 8.96 0.80 -22.20
CA ASN A 331 9.52 2.02 -21.59
C ASN A 331 9.76 3.08 -22.69
N GLY A 332 10.03 4.32 -22.30
CA GLY A 332 10.30 5.37 -23.28
C GLY A 332 11.61 5.18 -24.08
N GLY A 333 11.73 5.81 -25.23
CA GLY A 333 12.87 5.67 -26.13
C GLY A 333 14.20 6.10 -25.51
N VAL A 334 15.30 5.57 -26.04
CA VAL A 334 16.68 5.83 -25.56
C VAL A 334 17.34 7.11 -26.13
N SER A 335 16.68 7.86 -27.02
CA SER A 335 17.24 9.03 -27.71
C SER A 335 17.53 10.22 -26.78
N GLY A 336 18.80 10.63 -26.69
CA GLY A 336 19.25 11.68 -25.76
C GLY A 336 20.32 11.22 -24.76
N LYS A 337 20.68 9.94 -24.77
CA LYS A 337 21.94 9.46 -24.20
C LYS A 337 23.03 9.56 -25.27
N ASP A 338 24.03 10.42 -25.05
CA ASP A 338 25.10 10.71 -26.01
C ASP A 338 25.79 9.46 -26.58
N GLU A 339 25.81 8.37 -25.80
CA GLU A 339 26.41 7.07 -26.15
C GLU A 339 25.58 6.21 -27.11
N PHE A 340 24.28 6.49 -27.30
CA PHE A 340 23.37 5.65 -28.11
C PHE A 340 22.90 6.32 -29.42
N GLY A 341 23.16 7.61 -29.62
CA GLY A 341 22.72 8.34 -30.81
C GLY A 341 21.21 8.62 -30.87
N ASN A 342 20.75 9.27 -31.95
CA ASN A 342 19.35 9.69 -32.14
C ASN A 342 18.53 8.64 -32.91
N GLY A 343 18.45 7.40 -32.39
CA GLY A 343 17.72 6.31 -33.06
C GLY A 343 16.21 6.39 -32.89
N THR A 344 15.75 6.59 -31.66
CA THR A 344 14.32 6.73 -31.31
C THR A 344 13.92 8.20 -31.16
N ASN A 345 12.64 8.50 -30.98
CA ASN A 345 12.17 9.87 -30.75
C ASN A 345 10.99 9.91 -29.76
N ASN A 346 11.18 10.53 -28.60
CA ASN A 346 10.11 10.75 -27.60
C ASN A 346 9.26 12.01 -27.87
N GLY A 347 9.57 12.77 -28.93
CA GLY A 347 8.83 13.95 -29.33
C GLY A 347 8.91 15.08 -28.31
N PRO A 348 7.77 15.62 -27.81
CA PRO A 348 7.78 16.74 -26.88
C PRO A 348 8.07 16.34 -25.42
N LEU A 349 8.17 15.04 -25.11
CA LEU A 349 8.39 14.56 -23.76
C LEU A 349 9.86 14.68 -23.35
N ASP A 350 10.12 15.08 -22.10
CA ASP A 350 11.48 15.14 -21.54
C ASP A 350 11.90 13.80 -20.95
N GLY A 351 13.20 13.49 -21.01
CA GLY A 351 13.75 12.22 -20.54
C GLY A 351 13.65 11.05 -21.53
N VAL A 352 14.18 9.91 -21.08
CA VAL A 352 14.45 8.69 -21.87
C VAL A 352 14.32 7.45 -20.98
N LYS A 353 14.40 6.25 -21.54
CA LYS A 353 14.53 4.98 -20.81
C LYS A 353 15.37 5.09 -19.52
N GLY A 354 14.79 4.65 -18.41
CA GLY A 354 15.38 4.70 -17.08
C GLY A 354 15.15 6.02 -16.32
N SER A 355 14.50 7.02 -16.92
CA SER A 355 14.13 8.26 -16.25
C SER A 355 12.68 8.21 -15.72
N PRO A 356 12.36 8.86 -14.58
CA PRO A 356 10.98 9.04 -14.12
C PRO A 356 10.24 10.19 -14.86
N LYS A 357 10.94 10.94 -15.73
CA LYS A 357 10.37 11.97 -16.60
C LYS A 357 9.40 11.38 -17.63
N GLU A 358 8.51 12.18 -18.22
CA GLU A 358 7.46 11.71 -19.14
C GLU A 358 8.02 10.82 -20.26
N GLY A 359 9.13 11.21 -20.89
CA GLY A 359 9.78 10.46 -21.98
C GLY A 359 10.48 9.16 -21.54
N GLY A 360 10.52 8.84 -20.25
CA GLY A 360 10.99 7.54 -19.75
C GLY A 360 9.87 6.56 -19.39
N ILE A 361 8.69 7.06 -19.02
CA ILE A 361 7.59 6.25 -18.45
C ILE A 361 6.26 6.37 -19.20
N ARG A 362 6.04 7.41 -20.00
CA ARG A 362 4.84 7.59 -20.83
C ARG A 362 5.11 6.99 -22.20
N VAL A 363 4.26 6.06 -22.63
CA VAL A 363 4.50 5.18 -23.77
C VAL A 363 3.30 5.13 -24.72
N PRO A 364 3.51 4.82 -26.01
CA PRO A 364 2.42 4.51 -26.93
C PRO A 364 1.65 3.29 -26.42
N PHE A 365 0.34 3.47 -26.24
CA PHE A 365 -0.56 2.47 -25.66
C PHE A 365 -1.94 2.60 -26.31
N MET A 366 -2.54 1.49 -26.73
CA MET A 366 -3.93 1.41 -27.19
C MET A 366 -4.60 0.07 -26.83
N ILE A 367 -5.93 0.08 -26.80
CA ILE A 367 -6.77 -1.13 -26.76
C ILE A 367 -7.72 -1.10 -27.96
N ALA A 368 -7.88 -2.22 -28.65
CA ALA A 368 -8.74 -2.37 -29.82
C ALA A 368 -9.44 -3.74 -29.83
N GLY A 369 -10.48 -3.88 -30.66
CA GLY A 369 -11.22 -5.13 -30.81
C GLY A 369 -12.23 -5.38 -29.68
N ALA A 370 -12.33 -6.63 -29.21
CA ALA A 370 -13.36 -7.04 -28.26
C ALA A 370 -13.32 -6.19 -26.97
N GLY A 371 -14.49 -5.77 -26.50
CA GLY A 371 -14.66 -4.91 -25.33
C GLY A 371 -14.64 -3.40 -25.63
N VAL A 372 -14.15 -2.97 -26.80
CA VAL A 372 -14.17 -1.56 -27.23
C VAL A 372 -15.44 -1.26 -28.01
N ASP A 373 -16.23 -0.31 -27.53
CA ASP A 373 -17.47 0.09 -28.21
C ASP A 373 -17.18 0.80 -29.54
N ALA A 374 -17.99 0.49 -30.56
CA ALA A 374 -17.87 1.10 -31.87
C ALA A 374 -17.98 2.64 -31.85
N SER A 375 -18.63 3.22 -30.84
CA SER A 375 -18.77 4.68 -30.68
C SER A 375 -17.48 5.38 -30.25
N VAL A 376 -16.50 4.65 -29.71
CA VAL A 376 -15.23 5.22 -29.22
C VAL A 376 -14.02 4.80 -30.06
N GLN A 377 -14.24 4.00 -31.12
CA GLN A 377 -13.16 3.62 -32.04
C GLN A 377 -12.55 4.85 -32.74
N GLY A 378 -11.22 4.89 -32.79
CA GLY A 378 -10.42 5.99 -33.34
C GLY A 378 -10.35 7.22 -32.44
N THR A 379 -10.83 7.14 -31.18
CA THR A 379 -10.75 8.23 -30.21
C THR A 379 -9.48 8.15 -29.37
N VAL A 380 -9.20 9.24 -28.64
CA VAL A 380 -8.11 9.33 -27.67
C VAL A 380 -8.68 9.44 -26.28
N TYR A 381 -8.22 8.59 -25.36
CA TYR A 381 -8.49 8.69 -23.93
C TYR A 381 -7.35 9.46 -23.26
N ASP A 382 -7.68 10.49 -22.48
CA ASP A 382 -6.74 11.51 -22.03
C ASP A 382 -6.36 11.45 -20.55
N LYS A 383 -7.01 10.60 -19.75
CA LYS A 383 -6.66 10.42 -18.34
C LYS A 383 -5.52 9.41 -18.17
N PRO A 384 -4.75 9.52 -17.05
CA PRO A 384 -3.69 8.56 -16.74
C PRO A 384 -4.21 7.12 -16.68
N VAL A 385 -3.53 6.23 -17.39
CA VAL A 385 -3.66 4.78 -17.27
C VAL A 385 -2.28 4.16 -17.14
N HIS A 386 -2.18 2.94 -16.66
CA HIS A 386 -0.90 2.27 -16.46
C HIS A 386 -0.92 0.83 -17.00
N GLY A 387 0.23 0.30 -17.39
CA GLY A 387 0.33 -1.06 -17.93
C GLY A 387 -0.16 -2.17 -16.99
N ILE A 388 -0.21 -1.90 -15.68
CA ILE A 388 -0.83 -2.77 -14.65
C ILE A 388 -2.33 -3.01 -14.92
N ASP A 389 -2.99 -2.11 -15.66
CA ASP A 389 -4.42 -2.21 -15.98
C ASP A 389 -4.74 -3.31 -17.00
N ILE A 390 -3.72 -3.83 -17.70
CA ILE A 390 -3.91 -4.83 -18.76
C ILE A 390 -4.51 -6.12 -18.19
N LEU A 391 -4.01 -6.60 -17.04
CA LEU A 391 -4.48 -7.82 -16.39
C LEU A 391 -5.96 -7.73 -15.97
N PRO A 392 -6.40 -6.76 -15.14
CA PRO A 392 -7.80 -6.63 -14.72
C PRO A 392 -8.73 -6.38 -15.91
N THR A 393 -8.28 -5.62 -16.92
CA THR A 393 -9.05 -5.38 -18.15
C THR A 393 -9.24 -6.68 -18.94
N ALA A 394 -8.20 -7.49 -19.11
CA ALA A 394 -8.29 -8.78 -19.79
C ALA A 394 -9.20 -9.78 -19.07
N LEU A 395 -9.11 -9.84 -17.73
CA LEU A 395 -9.98 -10.70 -16.93
C LEU A 395 -11.45 -10.25 -16.97
N ALA A 396 -11.70 -8.94 -16.95
CA ALA A 396 -13.04 -8.41 -17.13
C ALA A 396 -13.61 -8.77 -18.52
N ALA A 397 -12.81 -8.62 -19.58
CA ALA A 397 -13.19 -9.04 -20.93
C ALA A 397 -13.49 -10.55 -21.01
N ALA A 398 -12.76 -11.38 -20.26
CA ALA A 398 -12.98 -12.83 -20.13
C ALA A 398 -14.23 -13.20 -19.29
N GLY A 399 -14.97 -12.22 -18.78
CA GLY A 399 -16.16 -12.42 -17.94
C GLY A 399 -15.85 -12.77 -16.49
N ALA A 400 -14.62 -12.49 -16.02
CA ALA A 400 -14.15 -12.78 -14.67
C ALA A 400 -13.48 -11.54 -14.03
N PRO A 401 -14.20 -10.41 -13.90
CA PRO A 401 -13.63 -9.19 -13.33
C PRO A 401 -13.10 -9.43 -11.91
N LEU A 402 -11.96 -8.82 -11.60
CA LEU A 402 -11.38 -8.86 -10.25
C LEU A 402 -12.20 -8.01 -9.27
N SER A 403 -12.14 -8.38 -7.99
CA SER A 403 -12.65 -7.54 -6.91
C SER A 403 -11.81 -6.25 -6.82
N PRO A 404 -12.40 -5.10 -6.48
CA PRO A 404 -11.64 -3.89 -6.18
C PRO A 404 -10.61 -4.08 -5.05
N ASP A 405 -10.87 -5.01 -4.12
CA ASP A 405 -10.02 -5.31 -2.97
C ASP A 405 -9.11 -6.54 -3.20
N GLU A 406 -8.91 -6.96 -4.45
CA GLU A 406 -8.04 -8.09 -4.79
C GLU A 406 -6.61 -7.78 -4.32
N PRO A 407 -6.01 -8.62 -3.44
CA PRO A 407 -4.69 -8.33 -2.90
C PRO A 407 -3.61 -8.37 -4.00
N ASN A 408 -2.62 -7.49 -3.86
CA ASN A 408 -1.47 -7.37 -4.76
C ASN A 408 -1.81 -6.96 -6.21
N ILE A 409 -3.02 -6.45 -6.46
CA ILE A 409 -3.42 -5.85 -7.74
C ILE A 409 -3.59 -4.35 -7.53
N ASP A 410 -2.92 -3.57 -8.39
CA ASP A 410 -3.01 -2.10 -8.40
C ASP A 410 -3.77 -1.58 -9.64
N GLY A 411 -3.83 -2.40 -10.70
CA GLY A 411 -4.53 -2.03 -11.92
C GLY A 411 -6.05 -2.08 -11.79
N VAL A 412 -6.72 -1.36 -12.69
CA VAL A 412 -8.18 -1.34 -12.79
C VAL A 412 -8.66 -1.80 -14.16
N ASN A 413 -9.91 -2.26 -14.24
CA ASN A 413 -10.54 -2.57 -15.52
C ASN A 413 -10.84 -1.28 -16.29
N LEU A 414 -10.22 -1.09 -17.46
CA LEU A 414 -10.36 0.12 -18.26
C LEU A 414 -11.63 0.16 -19.13
N LEU A 415 -12.31 -0.97 -19.36
CA LEU A 415 -13.44 -1.03 -20.31
C LEU A 415 -14.57 -0.02 -20.00
N PRO A 416 -15.04 0.12 -18.74
CA PRO A 416 -16.08 1.09 -18.41
C PRO A 416 -15.64 2.54 -18.68
N PHE A 417 -14.36 2.84 -18.50
CA PHE A 417 -13.82 4.19 -18.68
C PHE A 417 -13.68 4.55 -20.16
N ILE A 418 -13.08 3.67 -20.96
CA ILE A 418 -12.85 3.93 -22.38
C ILE A 418 -14.16 3.95 -23.18
N ASN A 419 -15.18 3.20 -22.75
CA ASN A 419 -16.51 3.19 -23.36
C ASN A 419 -17.42 4.32 -22.84
N GLY A 420 -16.95 5.13 -21.88
CA GLY A 420 -17.69 6.27 -21.34
C GLY A 420 -18.83 5.92 -20.39
N GLU A 421 -18.84 4.69 -19.85
CA GLU A 421 -19.76 4.27 -18.78
C GLU A 421 -19.35 4.89 -17.44
N ASP A 422 -18.04 5.02 -17.20
CA ASP A 422 -17.45 5.71 -16.06
C ASP A 422 -16.58 6.89 -16.53
N THR A 423 -16.97 8.10 -16.14
CA THR A 423 -16.23 9.32 -16.50
C THR A 423 -15.29 9.80 -15.39
N SER A 424 -15.08 9.02 -14.33
CA SER A 424 -14.11 9.30 -13.27
C SER A 424 -12.67 9.01 -13.71
N ASN A 425 -11.68 9.29 -12.87
CA ASN A 425 -10.28 8.99 -13.17
C ASN A 425 -10.03 7.52 -12.78
N PRO A 426 -9.54 6.65 -13.68
CA PRO A 426 -9.25 5.25 -13.35
C PRO A 426 -8.30 5.12 -12.16
N HIS A 427 -7.38 6.08 -12.02
CA HIS A 427 -6.39 6.12 -10.96
C HIS A 427 -6.42 7.46 -10.22
N GLY A 428 -6.62 7.43 -8.91
CA GLY A 428 -6.49 8.63 -8.08
C GLY A 428 -5.04 9.15 -8.04
N VAL A 429 -4.07 8.24 -8.07
CA VAL A 429 -2.64 8.53 -8.16
C VAL A 429 -1.92 7.37 -8.83
N LEU A 430 -0.85 7.65 -9.56
CA LEU A 430 0.10 6.66 -10.05
C LEU A 430 1.49 6.99 -9.51
N VAL A 431 2.18 5.97 -8.99
CA VAL A 431 3.57 6.09 -8.54
C VAL A 431 4.50 5.34 -9.48
N HIS A 432 5.64 5.95 -9.77
CA HIS A 432 6.77 5.32 -10.40
C HIS A 432 7.96 5.43 -9.46
N ARG A 433 8.66 4.32 -9.18
CA ARG A 433 9.93 4.32 -8.44
C ARG A 433 10.94 3.42 -9.12
N TRP A 434 12.14 3.93 -9.30
CA TRP A 434 13.31 3.16 -9.71
C TRP A 434 14.53 3.67 -8.95
N ARG A 435 15.00 2.90 -7.96
CA ARG A 435 16.04 3.32 -7.00
C ARG A 435 15.59 4.59 -6.26
N GLY A 436 16.45 5.60 -6.16
CA GLY A 436 16.09 6.91 -5.62
C GLY A 436 15.23 7.76 -6.56
N THR A 437 15.14 7.43 -7.85
CA THR A 437 14.26 8.18 -8.76
C THR A 437 12.81 7.80 -8.57
N PHE A 438 11.93 8.79 -8.69
CA PHE A 438 10.49 8.55 -8.66
C PHE A 438 9.70 9.61 -9.41
N ALA A 439 8.46 9.27 -9.76
CA ALA A 439 7.41 10.20 -10.11
C ALA A 439 6.10 9.85 -9.39
N VAL A 440 5.35 10.86 -8.96
CA VAL A 440 3.99 10.74 -8.43
C VAL A 440 3.08 11.55 -9.34
N ILE A 441 2.11 10.91 -9.97
CA ILE A 441 1.21 11.51 -10.96
C ILE A 441 -0.20 11.53 -10.38
N LYS A 442 -0.76 12.72 -10.21
CA LYS A 442 -2.11 12.95 -9.68
C LYS A 442 -2.83 13.97 -10.55
N ASP A 443 -3.86 13.52 -11.26
CA ASP A 443 -4.50 14.29 -12.32
C ASP A 443 -3.45 14.89 -13.28
N ASP A 444 -3.38 16.21 -13.41
CA ASP A 444 -2.41 16.91 -14.27
C ASP A 444 -1.07 17.20 -13.57
N TRP A 445 -0.94 16.89 -12.29
CA TRP A 445 0.25 17.22 -11.51
C TRP A 445 1.21 16.05 -11.42
N LYS A 446 2.51 16.39 -11.44
CA LYS A 446 3.58 15.40 -11.35
C LYS A 446 4.70 15.88 -10.45
N LEU A 447 4.95 15.18 -9.34
CA LEU A 447 6.13 15.35 -8.49
C LEU A 447 7.21 14.40 -8.98
N VAL A 448 8.41 14.88 -9.26
CA VAL A 448 9.51 14.11 -9.84
C VAL A 448 10.79 14.30 -9.04
N ASN A 449 11.52 13.21 -8.82
CA ASN A 449 12.93 13.23 -8.46
C ASN A 449 13.74 12.43 -9.47
N THR A 450 14.65 13.08 -10.19
CA THR A 450 15.54 12.43 -11.17
C THR A 450 16.86 11.96 -10.58
N ASN A 451 17.07 12.11 -9.26
CA ASN A 451 18.33 11.69 -8.64
C ASN A 451 18.22 10.29 -8.02
N ASN A 452 18.97 9.34 -8.60
CA ASN A 452 19.05 7.97 -8.11
C ASN A 452 19.77 7.85 -6.76
N ILE A 453 20.63 8.80 -6.42
CA ILE A 453 21.52 8.76 -5.27
C ILE A 453 21.13 9.87 -4.29
N GLY A 454 20.62 9.46 -3.12
CA GLY A 454 20.23 10.37 -2.05
C GLY A 454 19.22 11.41 -2.54
N ALA A 455 18.01 10.96 -2.87
CA ALA A 455 16.89 11.86 -3.10
C ALA A 455 16.76 12.82 -1.92
N ARG A 456 16.57 14.11 -2.23
CA ARG A 456 16.47 15.19 -1.26
C ARG A 456 15.36 16.12 -1.69
N GLU A 457 14.69 16.73 -0.72
CA GLU A 457 13.54 17.60 -0.97
C GLU A 457 13.88 18.80 -1.88
N ASP A 458 15.09 19.35 -1.80
CA ASP A 458 15.56 20.44 -2.66
C ASP A 458 15.74 20.03 -4.14
N ARG A 459 15.79 18.72 -4.42
CA ARG A 459 15.92 18.15 -5.75
C ARG A 459 14.58 17.79 -6.39
N TYR A 460 13.50 17.79 -5.62
CA TYR A 460 12.17 17.52 -6.16
C TYR A 460 11.78 18.59 -7.18
N ARG A 461 10.96 18.21 -8.16
CA ARG A 461 10.40 19.09 -9.16
C ARG A 461 8.90 18.82 -9.27
N LEU A 462 8.10 19.87 -9.41
CA LEU A 462 6.65 19.79 -9.54
C LEU A 462 6.28 20.39 -10.90
N TYR A 463 5.57 19.61 -11.72
CA TYR A 463 5.11 20.01 -13.04
C TYR A 463 3.61 19.87 -13.15
N ASN A 464 2.99 20.69 -14.00
CA ASN A 464 1.64 20.46 -14.49
C ASN A 464 1.77 19.99 -15.94
N VAL A 465 1.52 18.72 -16.22
CA VAL A 465 1.81 18.11 -17.53
C VAL A 465 0.79 18.47 -18.61
N ASN A 466 -0.32 19.10 -18.24
CA ASN A 466 -1.34 19.56 -19.19
C ASN A 466 -0.92 20.87 -19.88
N ASP A 467 -0.31 21.81 -19.14
CA ASP A 467 0.25 23.04 -19.71
C ASP A 467 1.75 22.95 -20.08
N ASP A 468 2.44 21.93 -19.57
CA ASP A 468 3.88 21.72 -19.73
C ASP A 468 4.23 20.22 -19.84
N ILE A 469 3.79 19.58 -20.93
CA ILE A 469 4.03 18.15 -21.20
C ILE A 469 5.54 17.80 -21.28
N GLY A 470 6.39 18.79 -21.56
CA GLY A 470 7.84 18.64 -21.61
C GLY A 470 8.55 18.87 -20.27
N GLU A 471 7.83 19.08 -19.16
CA GLU A 471 8.41 19.22 -17.82
C GLU A 471 9.51 20.30 -17.72
N GLN A 472 9.30 21.45 -18.36
CA GLN A 472 10.23 22.58 -18.42
C GLN A 472 9.99 23.64 -17.32
N ILE A 473 8.80 23.69 -16.74
CA ILE A 473 8.34 24.72 -15.80
C ILE A 473 8.17 24.12 -14.40
N ASN A 474 9.25 24.09 -13.63
CA ASN A 474 9.21 23.66 -12.24
C ASN A 474 8.43 24.64 -11.34
N ARG A 475 7.50 24.12 -10.55
CA ARG A 475 6.65 24.86 -9.61
C ARG A 475 7.10 24.78 -8.15
N ILE A 476 8.13 24.00 -7.82
CA ILE A 476 8.72 23.96 -6.46
C ILE A 476 9.36 25.31 -6.10
N GLY A 477 9.28 25.68 -4.82
CA GLY A 477 9.84 26.94 -4.30
C GLY A 477 9.00 28.17 -4.65
N SER A 478 7.86 27.99 -5.33
CA SER A 478 6.85 29.03 -5.43
C SER A 478 6.30 29.35 -4.05
N SER A 479 6.03 30.63 -3.76
CA SER A 479 5.32 31.04 -2.54
C SER A 479 3.81 30.74 -2.62
N ASN A 480 3.38 29.87 -3.54
CA ASN A 480 1.98 29.50 -3.69
C ASN A 480 1.64 28.45 -2.61
N PRO A 481 0.77 28.76 -1.63
CA PRO A 481 0.40 27.81 -0.59
C PRO A 481 -0.27 26.54 -1.14
N GLU A 482 -0.96 26.62 -2.28
CA GLU A 482 -1.59 25.45 -2.92
C GLU A 482 -0.55 24.45 -3.43
N HIS A 483 0.56 24.93 -4.00
CA HIS A 483 1.65 24.04 -4.44
C HIS A 483 2.37 23.41 -3.25
N VAL A 484 2.54 24.13 -2.15
CA VAL A 484 3.15 23.59 -0.92
C VAL A 484 2.28 22.46 -0.35
N ALA A 485 0.96 22.69 -0.27
CA ALA A 485 0.02 21.67 0.19
C ALA A 485 0.01 20.44 -0.74
N LEU A 486 -0.01 20.66 -2.06
CA LEU A 486 0.04 19.58 -3.04
C LEU A 486 1.34 18.78 -2.97
N ILE A 487 2.50 19.42 -2.76
CA ILE A 487 3.77 18.70 -2.59
C ILE A 487 3.71 17.80 -1.35
N ALA A 488 3.15 18.29 -0.24
CA ALA A 488 2.98 17.48 0.97
C ALA A 488 2.03 16.30 0.71
N GLU A 489 0.93 16.52 -0.01
CA GLU A 489 0.00 15.47 -0.44
C GLU A 489 0.67 14.41 -1.31
N LEU A 490 1.41 14.80 -2.36
CA LEU A 490 2.09 13.86 -3.26
C LEU A 490 3.20 13.05 -2.56
N LYS A 491 3.83 13.59 -1.51
CA LYS A 491 4.76 12.81 -0.67
C LYS A 491 4.05 11.77 0.20
N ARG A 492 2.82 12.07 0.65
CA ARG A 492 1.97 11.09 1.34
C ARG A 492 1.54 10.00 0.37
N ASP A 493 1.05 10.38 -0.81
CA ASP A 493 0.68 9.42 -1.86
C ASP A 493 1.87 8.51 -2.23
N LEU A 494 3.11 9.05 -2.29
CA LEU A 494 4.31 8.24 -2.47
C LEU A 494 4.51 7.23 -1.32
N THR A 495 4.36 7.68 -0.09
CA THR A 495 4.50 6.81 1.09
C THR A 495 3.41 5.74 1.12
N ASP A 496 2.16 6.07 0.78
CA ASP A 496 1.04 5.12 0.70
C ASP A 496 1.30 3.98 -0.31
N HIS A 497 2.17 4.19 -1.30
CA HIS A 497 2.63 3.13 -2.20
C HIS A 497 3.85 2.40 -1.63
N GLU A 498 4.82 3.13 -1.08
CA GLU A 498 6.05 2.54 -0.56
C GLU A 498 5.84 1.60 0.65
N VAL A 499 4.78 1.77 1.43
CA VAL A 499 4.47 0.87 2.57
C VAL A 499 4.16 -0.57 2.14
N PHE A 500 3.76 -0.79 0.89
CA PHE A 500 3.55 -2.13 0.33
C PHE A 500 4.68 -2.60 -0.59
N PHE A 501 5.74 -1.80 -0.72
CA PHE A 501 6.90 -2.15 -1.54
C PHE A 501 7.90 -2.95 -0.72
N ASP A 502 8.33 -4.07 -1.29
CA ASP A 502 9.50 -4.78 -0.80
C ASP A 502 10.77 -4.04 -1.24
N LYS A 503 11.86 -4.30 -0.54
CA LYS A 503 13.17 -3.81 -0.98
C LYS A 503 13.66 -4.59 -2.20
N PRO A 504 14.57 -4.04 -3.01
CA PRO A 504 15.12 -4.75 -4.15
C PRO A 504 15.74 -6.10 -3.76
N ARG A 505 15.30 -7.20 -4.37
CA ARG A 505 15.78 -8.56 -4.05
C ARG A 505 16.91 -9.04 -4.97
N TYR A 506 17.30 -8.26 -5.97
CA TYR A 506 18.44 -8.56 -6.86
C TYR A 506 19.03 -7.29 -7.51
N ALA A 507 20.21 -7.44 -8.12
CA ALA A 507 21.10 -6.33 -8.51
C ALA A 507 20.86 -5.91 -9.96
N ILE A 508 21.34 -4.70 -10.31
CA ILE A 508 21.13 -4.07 -11.61
C ILE A 508 22.07 -4.65 -12.69
N LEU A 509 21.53 -4.93 -13.88
CA LEU A 509 22.25 -5.29 -15.11
C LEU A 509 23.18 -4.15 -15.58
N ALA A 510 24.44 -4.51 -15.86
CA ALA A 510 25.53 -3.66 -16.37
C ALA A 510 26.39 -2.91 -15.32
N ASN A 511 26.39 -3.35 -14.06
CA ASN A 511 27.53 -3.09 -13.19
C ASN A 511 28.00 -4.39 -12.54
N THR A 512 29.33 -4.54 -12.48
CA THR A 512 30.05 -5.34 -11.50
C THR A 512 29.44 -5.12 -10.11
N LEU A 513 29.63 -6.06 -9.20
CA LEU A 513 29.49 -6.07 -7.73
C LEU A 513 29.63 -4.74 -6.91
N GLU A 514 29.36 -3.54 -7.45
CA GLU A 514 30.09 -2.30 -7.14
C GLU A 514 29.26 -1.01 -7.37
N THR A 515 27.92 -1.01 -7.27
CA THR A 515 27.21 0.29 -7.08
C THR A 515 26.11 0.25 -6.03
N GLU A 516 25.51 -0.91 -5.76
CA GLU A 516 24.65 -1.11 -4.58
C GLU A 516 24.75 -2.56 -4.09
N PRO A 517 25.53 -2.85 -3.03
CA PRO A 517 25.49 -4.16 -2.37
C PRO A 517 24.08 -4.43 -1.83
N LEU A 518 23.45 -5.50 -2.32
CA LEU A 518 22.16 -5.93 -1.81
C LEU A 518 22.30 -6.52 -0.42
N ASN A 519 21.36 -6.16 0.43
CA ASN A 519 21.19 -6.78 1.72
C ASN A 519 19.84 -7.50 1.72
N LEU A 520 19.86 -8.83 1.77
CA LEU A 520 18.63 -9.63 1.79
C LEU A 520 18.12 -9.87 3.20
N ASN A 521 18.93 -9.53 4.20
CA ASN A 521 18.57 -9.62 5.59
C ASN A 521 17.65 -8.46 5.97
N ASP A 522 16.59 -8.75 6.71
CA ASP A 522 15.61 -7.74 7.11
C ASP A 522 15.80 -7.31 8.57
N HIS A 523 16.64 -8.02 9.34
CA HIS A 523 16.85 -7.78 10.76
C HIS A 523 18.33 -7.49 11.13
N PHE A 524 18.62 -6.25 11.51
CA PHE A 524 19.96 -5.76 11.82
C PHE A 524 20.17 -5.49 13.30
N VAL A 525 21.28 -6.00 13.85
CA VAL A 525 21.69 -5.74 15.24
C VAL A 525 22.83 -4.72 15.26
N PHE A 526 22.62 -3.58 15.91
CA PHE A 526 23.61 -2.52 16.03
C PHE A 526 24.80 -2.97 16.90
N ASN A 527 26.01 -2.56 16.54
CA ASN A 527 27.22 -2.80 17.33
C ASN A 527 27.70 -1.53 18.05
N PRO A 528 27.43 -1.38 19.35
CA PRO A 528 27.95 -0.30 20.18
C PRO A 528 29.48 -0.14 20.16
N GLY A 529 30.21 -1.22 19.91
CA GLY A 529 31.68 -1.25 19.89
C GLY A 529 32.33 -0.86 18.56
N ALA A 530 31.55 -0.51 17.53
CA ALA A 530 32.08 -0.24 16.19
C ALA A 530 32.92 1.05 16.09
N GLY A 531 32.82 1.95 17.07
CA GLY A 531 33.52 3.23 17.07
C GLY A 531 32.92 4.30 16.14
N VAL A 532 31.76 4.01 15.53
CA VAL A 532 30.94 4.93 14.73
C VAL A 532 29.49 4.79 15.18
N SER A 533 28.82 5.93 15.39
CA SER A 533 27.44 6.00 15.85
C SER A 533 26.42 5.93 14.71
N ASP A 534 26.79 6.41 13.52
CA ASP A 534 25.86 6.61 12.40
C ASP A 534 25.34 5.29 11.85
N TRP A 535 24.03 5.18 11.60
CA TRP A 535 23.40 3.98 11.04
C TRP A 535 23.98 3.59 9.67
N SER A 536 24.41 4.55 8.86
CA SER A 536 25.15 4.28 7.62
C SER A 536 26.54 3.64 7.84
N GLY A 537 27.08 3.69 9.05
CA GLY A 537 28.48 3.39 9.34
C GLY A 537 29.43 4.50 8.90
N GLY A 538 28.94 5.73 8.72
CA GLY A 538 29.68 6.85 8.14
C GLY A 538 29.83 6.76 6.62
N PHE A 539 29.06 5.88 5.99
CA PHE A 539 29.01 5.73 4.54
C PHE A 539 28.17 6.85 3.94
N ASP A 540 28.82 7.77 3.21
CA ASP A 540 28.09 8.78 2.43
C ASP A 540 27.52 8.16 1.16
N GLU A 541 26.29 7.68 1.24
CA GLU A 541 25.55 7.18 0.07
C GLU A 541 25.41 8.23 -1.04
N SER A 542 25.64 9.52 -0.78
CA SER A 542 25.58 10.56 -1.82
C SER A 542 26.82 10.64 -2.72
N GLN A 543 27.90 9.94 -2.35
CA GLN A 543 29.10 9.74 -3.16
C GLN A 543 28.95 8.41 -3.90
N ASP A 544 29.16 8.40 -5.22
CA ASP A 544 29.25 7.16 -5.99
C ASP A 544 30.31 6.26 -5.33
N PRO A 545 29.95 5.07 -4.82
CA PRO A 545 30.87 4.25 -4.03
C PRO A 545 32.12 3.79 -4.80
N TYR A 546 32.20 4.01 -6.13
CA TYR A 546 33.33 3.60 -6.95
C TYR A 546 33.81 4.66 -7.94
N ASP A 547 34.21 5.83 -7.43
CA ASP A 547 34.99 6.85 -8.18
C ASP A 547 36.38 6.37 -8.70
N GLY A 548 36.61 5.06 -8.70
CA GLY A 548 37.84 4.42 -9.15
C GLY A 548 38.96 4.43 -8.10
N THR A 549 38.70 4.83 -6.83
CA THR A 549 39.77 4.92 -5.82
C THR A 549 39.63 4.14 -4.51
N ASN A 550 38.47 3.63 -4.06
CA ASN A 550 38.39 2.95 -2.74
C ASN A 550 37.22 1.95 -2.55
N THR A 551 37.44 0.94 -1.70
CA THR A 551 36.43 0.15 -0.93
C THR A 551 35.37 1.05 -0.27
N PRO A 552 34.17 0.55 0.10
CA PRO A 552 33.17 1.32 0.84
C PRO A 552 33.83 2.01 2.04
N ASN A 553 33.84 3.35 2.07
CA ASN A 553 34.59 4.12 3.06
C ASN A 553 33.88 4.20 4.44
N GLY A 554 32.99 3.26 4.77
CA GLY A 554 32.25 3.20 6.04
C GLY A 554 32.62 2.00 6.92
N VAL A 555 32.27 2.07 8.20
CA VAL A 555 32.44 0.98 9.17
C VAL A 555 31.23 0.05 9.12
N LEU A 556 31.46 -1.27 9.04
CA LEU A 556 30.41 -2.27 9.23
C LEU A 556 30.00 -2.29 10.70
N ASN A 557 28.97 -1.53 11.06
CA ASN A 557 28.51 -1.36 12.44
C ASN A 557 27.20 -2.10 12.75
N TRP A 558 26.75 -2.96 11.83
CA TRP A 558 25.60 -3.83 12.03
C TRP A 558 25.98 -5.30 11.87
N ILE A 559 25.17 -6.17 12.47
CA ILE A 559 25.28 -7.63 12.36
C ILE A 559 23.94 -8.16 11.83
N GLU A 560 23.98 -9.12 10.90
CA GLU A 560 22.81 -9.89 10.51
C GLU A 560 22.33 -10.76 11.69
N ALA A 561 21.10 -10.56 12.14
CA ALA A 561 20.57 -11.19 13.34
C ALA A 561 20.73 -12.71 13.34
N GLY A 562 21.14 -13.27 14.48
CA GLY A 562 21.42 -14.70 14.62
C GLY A 562 22.71 -15.18 13.96
N THR A 563 23.54 -14.28 13.42
CA THR A 563 24.81 -14.62 12.76
C THR A 563 25.98 -13.81 13.31
N THR A 564 27.17 -14.00 12.74
CA THR A 564 28.35 -13.15 12.97
C THR A 564 28.72 -12.32 11.73
N ASN A 565 27.80 -12.21 10.77
CA ASN A 565 28.06 -11.53 9.50
C ASN A 565 27.88 -10.02 9.70
N TRP A 566 28.97 -9.28 9.57
CA TRP A 566 28.99 -7.83 9.62
C TRP A 566 28.37 -7.22 8.35
N LYS A 567 27.55 -6.18 8.53
CA LYS A 567 26.76 -5.52 7.47
C LYS A 567 26.82 -4.00 7.60
N HIS A 568 26.51 -3.33 6.50
CA HIS A 568 25.97 -1.97 6.50
C HIS A 568 24.44 -2.07 6.45
N VAL A 569 23.76 -1.04 6.96
CA VAL A 569 22.37 -0.76 6.60
C VAL A 569 22.40 0.26 5.46
N TYR A 570 21.64 0.00 4.40
CA TYR A 570 21.53 0.90 3.25
C TYR A 570 20.17 1.60 3.22
N ARG A 571 20.03 2.67 2.43
CA ARG A 571 18.72 3.31 2.22
C ARG A 571 17.67 2.39 1.59
N SER A 572 18.09 1.30 0.92
CA SER A 572 17.18 0.25 0.46
C SER A 572 16.65 -0.64 1.58
N ASP A 573 17.30 -0.67 2.73
CA ASP A 573 16.84 -1.40 3.92
C ASP A 573 15.82 -0.58 4.73
N ALA A 574 15.53 0.66 4.32
CA ALA A 574 14.44 1.48 4.85
C ALA A 574 13.12 1.09 4.16
N PHE A 575 12.49 0.00 4.61
CA PHE A 575 11.26 -0.53 4.04
C PHE A 575 10.37 -1.10 5.13
N ALA A 576 9.11 -1.39 4.78
CA ALA A 576 8.08 -1.80 5.71
C ALA A 576 8.42 -3.05 6.54
N GLY A 577 9.29 -3.94 6.07
CA GLY A 577 9.69 -5.15 6.81
C GLY A 577 10.98 -5.03 7.64
N ALA A 578 11.58 -3.83 7.73
CA ALA A 578 12.86 -3.68 8.42
C ALA A 578 12.74 -3.83 9.93
N VAL A 579 13.72 -4.51 10.54
CA VAL A 579 13.86 -4.68 11.98
C VAL A 579 15.24 -4.18 12.41
N LEU A 580 15.30 -3.24 13.36
CA LEU A 580 16.54 -2.74 13.94
C LEU A 580 16.61 -3.07 15.43
N GLU A 581 17.66 -3.76 15.83
CA GLU A 581 17.91 -4.22 17.20
C GLU A 581 19.08 -3.48 17.84
N PHE A 582 18.90 -3.04 19.07
CA PHE A 582 19.86 -2.27 19.87
C PHE A 582 20.12 -3.00 21.19
N GLY A 583 21.28 -3.66 21.27
CA GLY A 583 21.68 -4.43 22.44
C GLY A 583 22.18 -3.56 23.62
N THR A 584 22.02 -4.05 24.85
CA THR A 584 22.71 -3.50 26.03
C THR A 584 24.24 -3.60 25.86
N ALA A 585 25.01 -2.74 26.53
CA ALA A 585 26.47 -2.79 26.48
C ALA A 585 27.13 -2.38 27.80
N ASP A 586 28.35 -2.86 28.05
CA ASP A 586 29.18 -2.47 29.21
C ASP A 586 29.75 -1.04 29.13
N MET A 587 29.22 -0.21 28.22
CA MET A 587 29.61 1.17 27.96
C MET A 587 28.43 1.97 27.44
N ASP A 588 28.43 3.27 27.74
CA ASP A 588 27.55 4.22 27.07
C ASP A 588 27.79 4.21 25.56
N TYR A 589 26.72 4.26 24.78
CA TYR A 589 26.80 4.40 23.33
C TYR A 589 25.73 5.30 22.76
N VAL A 590 26.03 5.84 21.58
CA VAL A 590 25.09 6.60 20.76
C VAL A 590 24.91 5.85 19.44
N SER A 591 23.65 5.63 19.06
CA SER A 591 23.24 5.21 17.74
C SER A 591 22.52 6.38 17.07
N ASN A 592 23.09 6.87 15.97
CA ASN A 592 22.63 8.07 15.29
C ASN A 592 22.02 7.70 13.93
N ASN A 593 20.69 7.81 13.80
CA ASN A 593 20.01 7.67 12.54
C ASN A 593 20.36 8.84 11.61
N ASP A 594 21.23 8.61 10.65
CA ASP A 594 21.54 9.51 9.54
C ASP A 594 20.87 9.08 8.22
N MET A 595 20.02 8.06 8.29
CA MET A 595 19.42 7.39 7.15
C MET A 595 18.04 7.96 6.82
N LEU A 596 17.64 7.75 5.57
CA LEU A 596 16.34 8.10 4.98
C LEU A 596 15.98 6.98 3.99
N ARG A 597 14.72 6.89 3.56
CA ARG A 597 14.36 6.11 2.38
C ARG A 597 15.16 6.56 1.16
N LYS A 598 15.25 5.70 0.14
CA LYS A 598 15.82 6.05 -1.17
C LYS A 598 15.16 7.26 -1.80
N THR A 599 13.87 7.47 -1.53
CA THR A 599 13.07 8.62 -1.96
C THR A 599 13.35 9.90 -1.18
N GLY A 600 14.18 9.85 -0.12
CA GLY A 600 14.57 11.01 0.68
C GLY A 600 13.58 11.36 1.79
N LEU A 601 12.60 10.49 1.99
CA LEU A 601 11.64 10.57 3.09
C LEU A 601 12.13 9.78 4.30
N GLU A 602 11.38 9.82 5.40
CA GLU A 602 11.70 9.23 6.70
C GLU A 602 12.09 7.75 6.58
N PHE A 603 13.03 7.27 7.39
CA PHE A 603 13.44 5.86 7.40
C PHE A 603 12.26 4.99 7.85
N MET A 604 11.83 4.07 7.00
CA MET A 604 10.68 3.20 7.23
C MET A 604 11.13 1.88 7.86
N MET A 605 10.40 1.41 8.88
CA MET A 605 10.63 0.10 9.51
C MET A 605 9.35 -0.46 10.16
N ASN A 606 9.34 -1.76 10.44
CA ASN A 606 8.30 -2.40 11.24
C ASN A 606 8.64 -2.39 12.72
N LYS A 607 9.88 -2.78 13.07
CA LYS A 607 10.19 -3.15 14.45
C LYS A 607 11.52 -2.59 14.94
N MET A 608 11.47 -2.00 16.14
CA MET A 608 12.64 -1.67 16.94
C MET A 608 12.73 -2.67 18.10
N VAL A 609 13.90 -3.29 18.31
CA VAL A 609 14.12 -4.24 19.40
C VAL A 609 15.16 -3.67 20.35
N LEU A 610 14.84 -3.56 21.63
CA LEU A 610 15.79 -3.24 22.70
C LEU A 610 16.10 -4.57 23.41
N SER A 611 17.32 -5.08 23.25
CA SER A 611 17.66 -6.46 23.63
C SER A 611 18.90 -6.55 24.53
N GLY A 612 19.13 -7.73 25.11
CA GLY A 612 20.34 -8.05 25.87
C GLY A 612 20.11 -8.17 27.37
N ASP A 613 21.08 -8.78 28.05
CA ASP A 613 21.05 -8.97 29.50
C ASP A 613 22.24 -8.22 30.11
N PHE A 614 21.95 -7.14 30.83
CA PHE A 614 22.94 -6.24 31.39
C PHE A 614 23.32 -6.64 32.81
N VAL A 615 24.60 -6.97 32.98
CA VAL A 615 25.23 -7.29 34.27
C VAL A 615 26.44 -6.39 34.56
N GLY A 616 26.45 -5.20 33.94
CA GLY A 616 27.59 -4.30 33.96
C GLY A 616 27.94 -3.76 35.37
N PRO A 617 29.18 -3.29 35.56
CA PRO A 617 29.70 -2.89 36.86
C PRO A 617 29.21 -1.52 37.37
N GLN A 618 28.51 -0.76 36.52
CA GLN A 618 27.95 0.57 36.80
C GLN A 618 26.79 0.82 35.85
N ASN A 619 25.93 1.79 36.14
CA ASN A 619 24.85 2.17 35.22
C ASN A 619 25.43 2.63 33.86
N GLN A 620 24.76 2.24 32.77
CA GLN A 620 25.15 2.60 31.41
C GLN A 620 23.90 2.98 30.60
N ALA A 621 24.10 3.65 29.46
CA ALA A 621 23.00 4.06 28.60
C ALA A 621 23.26 3.87 27.09
N GLY A 622 22.22 3.51 26.36
CA GLY A 622 22.16 3.57 24.90
C GLY A 622 21.26 4.71 24.46
N THR A 623 21.80 5.69 23.74
CA THR A 623 21.01 6.79 23.15
C THR A 623 20.79 6.54 21.66
N ILE A 624 19.54 6.46 21.24
CA ILE A 624 19.11 6.31 19.84
C ILE A 624 18.56 7.66 19.39
N GLN A 625 19.26 8.37 18.50
CA GLN A 625 18.96 9.76 18.13
C GLN A 625 19.05 9.97 16.60
N GLY A 626 18.78 11.18 16.12
CA GLY A 626 19.00 11.56 14.72
C GLY A 626 17.72 11.86 13.96
N ASN A 627 17.68 11.48 12.68
CA ASN A 627 16.50 11.61 11.83
C ASN A 627 15.32 10.80 12.40
N GLU A 628 14.11 11.29 12.13
CA GLU A 628 12.89 10.58 12.50
C GLU A 628 12.67 9.30 11.69
N VAL A 629 11.85 8.42 12.25
CA VAL A 629 11.54 7.09 11.69
C VAL A 629 10.03 6.91 11.53
N LEU A 630 9.64 6.20 10.49
CA LEU A 630 8.25 5.88 10.16
C LEU A 630 7.97 4.41 10.46
N PHE A 631 7.01 4.16 11.35
CA PHE A 631 6.52 2.83 11.70
C PHE A 631 5.32 2.43 10.85
N THR A 632 5.41 1.27 10.22
CA THR A 632 4.38 0.70 9.33
C THR A 632 4.16 -0.77 9.65
N ASN A 633 3.02 -1.32 9.25
CA ASN A 633 2.85 -2.76 9.18
C ASN A 633 3.93 -3.38 8.28
N ASP A 634 4.33 -4.61 8.55
CA ASP A 634 5.18 -5.36 7.62
C ASP A 634 4.39 -5.79 6.38
N LEU A 635 5.08 -6.39 5.40
CA LEU A 635 4.44 -6.84 4.16
C LEU A 635 3.43 -7.99 4.36
N ASN A 636 3.35 -8.58 5.56
CA ASN A 636 2.37 -9.60 5.95
C ASN A 636 1.22 -9.02 6.79
N GLY A 637 1.20 -7.71 7.06
CA GLY A 637 0.19 -7.04 7.87
C GLY A 637 0.44 -7.14 9.39
N VAL A 638 1.64 -7.47 9.83
CA VAL A 638 2.02 -7.45 11.26
C VAL A 638 2.24 -6.01 11.70
N ALA A 639 1.53 -5.61 12.77
CA ALA A 639 1.59 -4.25 13.31
C ALA A 639 3.02 -3.84 13.74
N PRO A 640 3.39 -2.56 13.61
CA PRO A 640 4.70 -2.08 14.04
C PRO A 640 4.86 -2.14 15.57
N GLU A 641 6.10 -2.35 16.00
CA GLU A 641 6.40 -2.67 17.39
C GLU A 641 7.74 -2.06 17.88
N ILE A 642 7.75 -1.58 19.12
CA ILE A 642 8.96 -1.39 19.93
C ILE A 642 8.97 -2.49 20.99
N ALA A 643 9.85 -3.48 20.84
CA ALA A 643 9.98 -4.60 21.77
C ALA A 643 11.04 -4.31 22.84
N ILE A 644 10.64 -4.31 24.11
CA ILE A 644 11.52 -4.14 25.26
C ILE A 644 11.86 -5.52 25.83
N ASP A 645 12.84 -6.17 25.22
CA ASP A 645 13.30 -7.52 25.59
C ASP A 645 14.51 -7.50 26.53
N ALA A 646 15.12 -6.33 26.71
CA ALA A 646 16.35 -6.16 27.49
C ALA A 646 16.10 -6.23 29.00
N MET A 647 17.02 -6.87 29.71
CA MET A 647 17.00 -7.03 31.16
C MET A 647 18.22 -6.36 31.82
N SER A 648 18.07 -5.86 33.05
CA SER A 648 19.12 -5.45 33.97
C SER A 648 19.22 -6.44 35.12
N SER A 649 19.78 -7.64 34.87
CA SER A 649 19.87 -8.70 35.88
C SER A 649 20.97 -8.50 36.94
N GLY A 650 21.82 -7.48 36.78
CA GLY A 650 22.88 -7.08 37.71
C GLY A 650 22.45 -6.15 38.84
N GLU A 651 23.43 -5.54 39.52
CA GLU A 651 23.18 -4.50 40.55
C GLU A 651 22.96 -3.10 39.96
N ASN A 652 23.19 -2.93 38.66
CA ASN A 652 23.19 -1.64 37.98
C ASN A 652 22.23 -1.68 36.79
N ASP A 653 21.68 -0.52 36.44
CA ASP A 653 20.65 -0.40 35.41
C ASP A 653 21.26 -0.03 34.05
N PHE A 654 20.66 -0.58 32.99
CA PHE A 654 20.84 -0.06 31.64
C PHE A 654 19.66 0.85 31.26
N THR A 655 19.95 2.02 30.68
CA THR A 655 18.93 2.97 30.23
C THR A 655 18.95 3.15 28.72
N TYR A 656 17.80 2.99 28.06
CA TYR A 656 17.61 3.41 26.68
C TYR A 656 16.99 4.80 26.62
N ASN A 657 17.61 5.70 25.86
CA ASN A 657 17.08 7.03 25.55
C ASN A 657 16.77 7.10 24.05
N ILE A 658 15.50 7.17 23.69
CA ILE A 658 15.04 7.35 22.31
C ILE A 658 14.80 8.84 22.06
N ASP A 659 15.80 9.48 21.45
CA ASP A 659 15.95 10.91 21.21
C ASP A 659 15.73 11.26 19.71
N LEU A 660 14.82 10.55 19.04
CA LEU A 660 14.36 10.84 17.67
C LEU A 660 12.84 10.74 17.59
N ASN A 661 12.21 11.47 16.66
CA ASN A 661 10.75 11.43 16.55
C ASN A 661 10.30 10.07 15.98
N LEU A 662 9.20 9.56 16.54
CA LEU A 662 8.55 8.33 16.10
C LEU A 662 7.27 8.69 15.36
N VAL A 663 7.21 8.36 14.07
CA VAL A 663 6.11 8.72 13.18
C VAL A 663 5.29 7.48 12.87
N MET A 664 3.97 7.55 13.09
CA MET A 664 3.07 6.40 12.95
C MET A 664 2.32 6.47 11.62
N TYR A 665 2.66 5.57 10.69
CA TYR A 665 1.82 5.29 9.52
C TYR A 665 0.70 4.32 9.88
N ASP A 666 0.99 3.37 10.79
CA ASP A 666 0.05 2.42 11.40
C ASP A 666 0.13 2.53 12.93
N ASP A 667 -0.84 1.94 13.63
CA ASP A 667 -0.89 1.92 15.10
C ASP A 667 0.36 1.25 15.69
N LEU A 668 1.01 1.90 16.65
CA LEU A 668 2.26 1.43 17.24
C LEU A 668 2.02 0.67 18.54
N SER A 669 2.67 -0.48 18.68
CA SER A 669 2.73 -1.21 19.95
C SER A 669 4.09 -1.07 20.64
N ILE A 670 4.09 -0.79 21.94
CA ILE A 670 5.26 -0.92 22.82
C ILE A 670 5.02 -2.14 23.70
N THR A 671 5.91 -3.13 23.65
CA THR A 671 5.70 -4.46 24.22
C THR A 671 6.94 -4.91 25.00
N GLY A 672 6.89 -6.15 25.52
CA GLY A 672 8.03 -6.80 26.15
C GLY A 672 8.02 -6.70 27.67
N ASP A 673 8.70 -7.67 28.28
CA ASP A 673 8.76 -7.89 29.73
C ASP A 673 10.11 -7.49 30.33
N GLY A 674 10.94 -6.79 29.56
CA GLY A 674 12.21 -6.21 30.00
C GLY A 674 12.06 -5.28 31.20
N ASP A 675 13.07 -5.23 32.05
CA ASP A 675 13.12 -4.38 33.26
C ASP A 675 14.14 -3.23 33.17
N VAL A 676 14.75 -3.03 31.99
CA VAL A 676 15.57 -1.84 31.71
C VAL A 676 14.74 -0.54 31.77
N VAL A 677 15.41 0.59 32.00
CA VAL A 677 14.77 1.90 31.92
C VAL A 677 14.66 2.31 30.45
N VAL A 678 13.46 2.67 29.97
CA VAL A 678 13.25 3.16 28.60
C VAL A 678 12.58 4.53 28.62
N ASN A 679 13.26 5.53 28.07
CA ASN A 679 12.76 6.90 27.91
C ASN A 679 12.58 7.23 26.43
N ILE A 680 11.39 7.68 26.04
CA ILE A 680 11.12 8.27 24.73
C ILE A 680 11.05 9.77 24.92
N ASN A 681 12.14 10.45 24.57
CA ASN A 681 12.33 11.87 24.87
C ASN A 681 11.83 12.79 23.76
N SER A 682 11.74 12.27 22.55
CA SER A 682 11.21 12.97 21.39
C SER A 682 9.71 12.69 21.19
N GLN A 683 9.11 13.32 20.19
CA GLN A 683 7.67 13.25 19.95
C GLN A 683 7.27 11.93 19.24
N ILE A 684 6.18 11.31 19.71
CA ILE A 684 5.36 10.37 18.93
C ILE A 684 4.26 11.14 18.21
N ARG A 685 4.13 10.98 16.89
CA ARG A 685 3.14 11.69 16.07
C ARG A 685 2.55 10.82 14.97
N ASP A 686 1.34 11.18 14.54
CA ASP A 686 0.74 10.66 13.32
C ASP A 686 1.59 11.03 12.10
N TYR A 687 1.60 10.16 11.08
CA TYR A 687 2.10 10.54 9.76
C TYR A 687 1.12 11.50 9.07
N TYR A 688 -0.16 11.10 8.97
CA TYR A 688 -1.25 11.99 8.54
C TYR A 688 -2.62 11.62 9.12
N ASP A 689 -2.94 10.32 9.18
CA ASP A 689 -4.18 9.83 9.79
C ASP A 689 -4.00 9.61 11.30
N PRO A 690 -5.08 9.70 12.09
CA PRO A 690 -5.04 9.32 13.50
C PRO A 690 -4.53 7.89 13.69
N ARG A 691 -3.51 7.73 14.54
CA ARG A 691 -2.95 6.43 14.93
C ARG A 691 -2.86 6.29 16.44
N GLY A 692 -3.16 5.08 16.90
CA GLY A 692 -3.17 4.69 18.30
C GLY A 692 -1.82 4.19 18.79
N LEU A 693 -1.64 4.25 20.09
CA LEU A 693 -0.49 3.70 20.82
C LEU A 693 -0.98 2.64 21.80
N THR A 694 -0.43 1.43 21.72
CA THR A 694 -0.71 0.36 22.70
C THR A 694 0.53 0.05 23.53
N LYS A 695 0.45 0.11 24.86
CA LYS A 695 1.48 -0.39 25.78
C LYS A 695 1.04 -1.71 26.40
N SER A 696 1.82 -2.76 26.20
CA SER A 696 1.59 -4.10 26.75
C SER A 696 2.89 -4.70 27.31
N GLY A 697 2.82 -5.89 27.91
CA GLY A 697 3.96 -6.51 28.60
C GLY A 697 4.29 -5.84 29.95
N ALA A 698 5.13 -6.47 30.76
CA ALA A 698 5.42 -6.05 32.13
C ALA A 698 6.33 -4.80 32.23
N SER A 699 7.00 -4.41 31.14
CA SER A 699 7.97 -3.31 31.12
C SER A 699 7.39 -1.94 31.49
N LYS A 700 8.26 -1.03 31.97
CA LYS A 700 7.96 0.40 32.14
C LYS A 700 8.57 1.20 30.98
N VAL A 701 7.77 2.06 30.37
CA VAL A 701 8.24 3.05 29.38
C VAL A 701 7.83 4.46 29.82
N THR A 702 8.72 5.42 29.67
CA THR A 702 8.47 6.82 30.04
C THR A 702 8.45 7.71 28.79
N LEU A 703 7.36 8.44 28.56
CA LEU A 703 7.25 9.46 27.51
C LEU A 703 7.54 10.83 28.13
N THR A 704 8.62 11.48 27.68
CA THR A 704 8.99 12.82 28.16
C THR A 704 8.80 13.91 27.11
N GLY A 705 8.68 13.51 25.83
CA GLY A 705 8.40 14.40 24.70
C GLY A 705 6.92 14.79 24.57
N ASN A 706 6.67 15.92 23.88
CA ASN A 706 5.31 16.37 23.57
C ASN A 706 4.68 15.51 22.45
N ASN A 707 3.94 14.46 22.82
CA ASN A 707 3.30 13.55 21.87
C ASN A 707 2.03 14.16 21.28
N THR A 708 1.86 14.07 19.96
CA THR A 708 0.75 14.72 19.23
C THR A 708 -0.10 13.76 18.40
N TYR A 709 0.14 12.46 18.49
CA TYR A 709 -0.72 11.46 17.87
C TYR A 709 -2.16 11.59 18.37
N SER A 710 -3.12 11.23 17.51
CA SER A 710 -4.53 11.53 17.73
C SER A 710 -5.46 10.30 17.75
N GLY A 711 -4.90 9.10 17.69
CA GLY A 711 -5.62 7.86 18.02
C GLY A 711 -5.59 7.54 19.52
N ASN A 712 -6.24 6.44 19.89
CA ASN A 712 -6.38 6.02 21.28
C ASN A 712 -5.03 5.62 21.90
N THR A 713 -4.92 5.77 23.22
CA THR A 713 -3.83 5.24 24.02
C THR A 713 -4.37 4.08 24.86
N SER A 714 -3.92 2.86 24.60
CA SER A 714 -4.35 1.67 25.34
C SER A 714 -3.19 1.10 26.15
N ILE A 715 -3.35 0.98 27.47
CA ILE A 715 -2.35 0.41 28.38
C ILE A 715 -2.91 -0.91 28.89
N THR A 716 -2.49 -2.01 28.27
CA THR A 716 -3.00 -3.36 28.56
C THR A 716 -2.07 -4.15 29.50
N GLY A 717 -0.92 -3.60 29.88
CA GLY A 717 0.01 -4.20 30.83
C GLY A 717 1.26 -3.34 31.09
N GLY A 718 1.87 -3.55 32.26
CA GLY A 718 3.08 -2.84 32.69
C GLY A 718 2.78 -1.37 33.02
N THR A 719 3.75 -0.49 32.78
CA THR A 719 3.62 0.94 33.10
C THR A 719 3.91 1.81 31.89
N LEU A 720 2.98 2.71 31.55
CA LEU A 720 3.22 3.88 30.71
C LEU A 720 3.34 5.09 31.63
N ALA A 721 4.53 5.67 31.70
CA ALA A 721 4.77 6.90 32.46
C ALA A 721 4.81 8.12 31.54
N ILE A 722 4.25 9.24 31.99
CA ILE A 722 4.36 10.55 31.39
C ILE A 722 5.12 11.43 32.36
N SER A 723 6.23 12.03 31.94
CA SER A 723 7.05 12.87 32.81
C SER A 723 7.56 14.12 32.11
N GLY A 724 8.09 15.07 32.88
CA GLY A 724 8.59 16.34 32.34
C GLY A 724 7.52 17.09 31.56
N ASP A 725 7.80 17.40 30.30
CA ASP A 725 6.88 18.12 29.39
C ASP A 725 6.00 17.16 28.56
N GLY A 726 5.99 15.87 28.90
CA GLY A 726 5.19 14.85 28.23
C GLY A 726 3.69 15.14 28.31
N LEU A 727 2.98 14.92 27.19
CA LEU A 727 1.55 15.16 27.06
C LEU A 727 0.87 14.07 26.24
N LEU A 728 -0.42 13.87 26.52
CA LEU A 728 -1.36 13.03 25.77
C LEU A 728 -2.62 13.84 25.41
N SER A 729 -2.45 15.07 24.93
CA SER A 729 -3.57 16.02 24.81
C SER A 729 -4.53 15.72 23.65
N ASN A 730 -4.08 14.95 22.64
CA ASN A 730 -4.83 14.69 21.42
C ASN A 730 -5.46 13.30 21.37
N THR A 731 -5.15 12.41 22.32
CA THR A 731 -5.74 11.06 22.36
C THR A 731 -7.20 11.15 22.85
N PRO A 732 -8.18 10.62 22.10
CA PRO A 732 -9.58 10.70 22.51
C PRO A 732 -9.91 9.72 23.63
N ILE A 733 -9.20 8.58 23.72
CA ILE A 733 -9.41 7.56 24.76
C ILE A 733 -8.06 7.16 25.34
N ILE A 734 -7.95 7.25 26.67
CA ILE A 734 -6.86 6.70 27.45
C ILE A 734 -7.45 5.53 28.24
N ASP A 735 -7.18 4.31 27.79
CA ASP A 735 -7.68 3.10 28.43
C ASP A 735 -6.57 2.45 29.28
N VAL A 736 -6.83 2.25 30.56
CA VAL A 736 -5.89 1.63 31.50
C VAL A 736 -6.52 0.32 31.99
N ALA A 737 -6.09 -0.80 31.43
CA ALA A 737 -6.63 -2.11 31.75
C ALA A 737 -6.28 -2.56 33.17
N ASP A 738 -7.00 -3.58 33.65
CA ASP A 738 -6.69 -4.23 34.93
C ASP A 738 -5.22 -4.69 35.00
N GLY A 739 -4.57 -4.40 36.13
CA GLY A 739 -3.15 -4.68 36.35
C GLY A 739 -2.16 -3.78 35.58
N ALA A 740 -2.63 -2.84 34.76
CA ALA A 740 -1.80 -1.86 34.07
C ALA A 740 -1.71 -0.53 34.83
N VAL A 741 -0.66 0.25 34.53
CA VAL A 741 -0.37 1.51 35.24
C VAL A 741 -0.14 2.67 34.25
N LEU A 742 -0.82 3.78 34.48
CA LEU A 742 -0.52 5.10 33.94
C LEU A 742 0.14 5.97 35.02
N ASP A 743 1.41 6.33 34.87
CA ASP A 743 2.15 7.11 35.88
C ASP A 743 2.41 8.53 35.38
N VAL A 744 1.72 9.52 35.96
CA VAL A 744 1.80 10.95 35.61
C VAL A 744 2.39 11.80 36.74
N SER A 745 2.98 11.15 37.75
CA SER A 745 3.46 11.77 38.98
C SER A 745 4.68 12.68 38.80
N GLU A 746 5.44 12.48 37.72
CA GLU A 746 6.67 13.23 37.42
C GLU A 746 6.49 14.29 36.32
N THR A 747 5.26 14.71 36.04
CA THR A 747 4.98 15.78 35.08
C THR A 747 5.33 17.17 35.64
N ASN A 748 5.84 18.06 34.78
CA ASN A 748 6.14 19.46 35.15
C ASN A 748 4.87 20.29 35.42
N PHE A 749 3.70 19.76 35.07
CA PHE A 749 2.40 20.38 35.27
C PHE A 749 1.77 20.06 36.64
N GLY A 750 2.42 19.20 37.44
CA GLY A 750 1.90 18.76 38.74
C GLY A 750 0.70 17.82 38.63
N GLY A 751 0.67 17.00 37.57
CA GLY A 751 -0.43 16.09 37.26
C GLY A 751 -0.82 16.12 35.78
N MET A 752 -1.85 15.35 35.44
CA MET A 752 -2.41 15.27 34.08
C MET A 752 -3.82 15.83 34.00
N VAL A 753 -4.12 16.58 32.93
CA VAL A 753 -5.46 17.07 32.64
C VAL A 753 -6.12 16.15 31.61
N ILE A 754 -7.29 15.61 31.94
CA ILE A 754 -8.19 14.96 30.98
C ILE A 754 -9.06 16.06 30.37
N GLY A 755 -8.80 16.37 29.11
CA GLY A 755 -9.36 17.49 28.37
C GLY A 755 -10.75 17.24 27.79
N SER A 756 -11.33 18.29 27.19
CA SER A 756 -12.63 18.23 26.53
C SER A 756 -12.63 17.16 25.41
N GLY A 757 -13.60 16.24 25.46
CA GLY A 757 -13.74 15.16 24.49
C GLY A 757 -12.85 13.94 24.77
N GLN A 758 -12.00 13.98 25.80
CA GLN A 758 -11.20 12.82 26.22
C GLN A 758 -11.97 11.94 27.20
N LEU A 759 -11.75 10.63 27.07
CA LEU A 759 -12.20 9.59 28.00
C LEU A 759 -10.99 8.96 28.68
N LEU A 760 -10.95 8.97 30.01
CA LEU A 760 -10.10 8.06 30.78
C LEU A 760 -10.94 6.85 31.19
N SER A 761 -10.52 5.66 30.76
CA SER A 761 -11.26 4.42 31.02
C SER A 761 -10.43 3.26 31.55
N GLY A 762 -11.13 2.19 31.93
CA GLY A 762 -10.55 0.93 32.38
C GLY A 762 -10.46 0.82 33.90
N SER A 763 -9.97 -0.33 34.37
CA SER A 763 -9.89 -0.70 35.79
C SER A 763 -8.45 -0.81 36.30
N GLY A 764 -7.55 -0.04 35.70
CA GLY A 764 -6.14 0.00 36.06
C GLY A 764 -5.82 1.02 37.15
N LEU A 765 -4.51 1.29 37.30
CA LEU A 765 -3.98 2.24 38.26
C LEU A 765 -3.44 3.49 37.55
N VAL A 766 -3.81 4.67 38.05
CA VAL A 766 -3.21 5.96 37.70
C VAL A 766 -2.39 6.44 38.90
N ILE A 767 -1.11 6.78 38.71
CA ILE A 767 -0.23 7.32 39.76
C ILE A 767 0.03 8.79 39.48
N GLY A 768 -0.20 9.66 40.47
CA GLY A 768 -0.09 11.11 40.35
C GLY A 768 -1.43 11.81 40.25
N ASP A 769 -1.38 13.14 40.38
CA ASP A 769 -2.59 13.97 40.40
C ASP A 769 -3.24 14.03 39.01
N ILE A 770 -4.57 13.98 38.96
CA ILE A 770 -5.32 14.16 37.72
C ILE A 770 -6.45 15.18 37.86
N THR A 771 -6.76 15.88 36.77
CA THR A 771 -7.88 16.83 36.67
C THR A 771 -8.81 16.44 35.51
N ALA A 772 -10.06 16.11 35.82
CA ALA A 772 -11.13 16.00 34.83
C ALA A 772 -11.66 17.40 34.50
N ALA A 773 -11.25 17.96 33.36
CA ALA A 773 -11.64 19.29 32.92
C ALA A 773 -13.03 19.31 32.26
N THR A 774 -13.60 20.50 32.05
CA THR A 774 -14.88 20.65 31.33
C THR A 774 -14.91 19.88 30.00
N GLY A 775 -15.92 19.03 29.82
CA GLY A 775 -16.13 18.22 28.62
C GLY A 775 -15.40 16.87 28.60
N SER A 776 -14.67 16.52 29.66
CA SER A 776 -14.04 15.19 29.81
C SER A 776 -14.99 14.16 30.40
N THR A 777 -14.68 12.87 30.21
CA THR A 777 -15.36 11.76 30.87
C THR A 777 -14.35 10.83 31.55
N ILE A 778 -14.67 10.37 32.75
CA ILE A 778 -13.91 9.34 33.48
C ILE A 778 -14.86 8.17 33.74
N SER A 779 -14.49 6.95 33.34
CA SER A 779 -15.39 5.79 33.44
C SER A 779 -14.64 4.45 33.46
N PRO A 780 -14.81 3.59 34.47
CA PRO A 780 -14.18 2.26 34.48
C PRO A 780 -14.56 1.37 33.28
N GLY A 781 -15.70 1.59 32.63
CA GLY A 781 -16.03 1.00 31.33
C GLY A 781 -17.47 0.46 31.26
N ASN A 782 -17.67 -0.60 30.48
CA ASN A 782 -18.96 -1.29 30.31
C ASN A 782 -18.95 -2.71 30.94
N SER A 783 -18.23 -2.85 32.05
CA SER A 783 -18.19 -4.05 32.89
C SER A 783 -17.70 -3.66 34.28
N PRO A 784 -18.11 -4.36 35.37
CA PRO A 784 -17.67 -4.03 36.71
C PRO A 784 -16.15 -3.86 36.79
N GLY A 785 -15.69 -2.67 37.18
CA GLY A 785 -14.27 -2.34 37.23
C GLY A 785 -13.93 -1.29 38.28
N VAL A 786 -12.70 -1.38 38.81
CA VAL A 786 -12.19 -0.44 39.80
C VAL A 786 -11.07 0.40 39.17
N LEU A 787 -11.33 1.67 38.86
CA LEU A 787 -10.29 2.60 38.43
C LEU A 787 -9.64 3.22 39.68
N SER A 788 -8.34 3.00 39.86
CA SER A 788 -7.62 3.51 41.03
C SER A 788 -6.76 4.71 40.67
N ILE A 789 -6.80 5.76 41.48
CA ILE A 789 -6.01 6.99 41.35
C ILE A 789 -5.21 7.17 42.64
N MET A 790 -3.88 7.08 42.53
CA MET A 790 -2.93 7.33 43.61
C MET A 790 -2.41 8.76 43.54
N GLY A 791 -3.22 9.70 44.03
CA GLY A 791 -2.97 11.15 44.02
C GLY A 791 -4.26 11.94 44.27
N ASP A 792 -4.18 13.27 44.16
CA ASP A 792 -5.37 14.12 44.18
C ASP A 792 -6.15 13.98 42.86
N PHE A 793 -7.48 13.86 42.98
CA PHE A 793 -8.38 13.84 41.82
C PHE A 793 -9.29 15.07 41.83
N VAL A 794 -9.05 15.99 40.89
CA VAL A 794 -9.86 17.19 40.71
C VAL A 794 -10.93 16.95 39.64
N VAL A 795 -12.18 17.24 39.96
CA VAL A 795 -13.33 17.14 39.04
C VAL A 795 -13.92 18.52 38.85
N GLU A 796 -13.77 19.10 37.66
CA GLU A 796 -14.25 20.44 37.34
C GLU A 796 -15.68 20.42 36.80
N THR A 797 -16.37 21.57 36.89
CA THR A 797 -17.71 21.72 36.32
C THR A 797 -17.76 21.44 34.82
N GLY A 798 -18.74 20.62 34.43
CA GLY A 798 -18.94 20.17 33.05
C GLY A 798 -18.11 18.96 32.65
N SER A 799 -17.33 18.35 33.55
CA SER A 799 -16.82 16.98 33.40
C SER A 799 -17.87 15.95 33.82
N VAL A 800 -17.69 14.68 33.41
CA VAL A 800 -18.58 13.57 33.75
C VAL A 800 -17.82 12.43 34.41
N LEU A 801 -18.30 11.95 35.54
CA LEU A 801 -17.96 10.63 36.08
C LEU A 801 -19.07 9.66 35.71
N ALA A 802 -18.79 8.68 34.87
CA ALA A 802 -19.77 7.70 34.40
C ALA A 802 -19.47 6.32 34.99
N LEU A 803 -20.41 5.80 35.79
CA LEU A 803 -20.30 4.53 36.51
C LEU A 803 -21.49 3.65 36.19
N GLU A 804 -21.28 2.35 36.14
CA GLU A 804 -22.34 1.37 35.85
C GLU A 804 -22.55 0.40 37.02
N LEU A 805 -23.81 0.03 37.28
CA LEU A 805 -24.16 -0.98 38.28
C LEU A 805 -24.65 -2.25 37.59
N TYR A 806 -24.26 -3.42 38.09
CA TYR A 806 -24.58 -4.71 37.52
C TYR A 806 -25.35 -5.58 38.50
N PRO A 807 -26.12 -6.58 38.02
CA PRO A 807 -26.72 -7.54 38.93
C PRO A 807 -25.61 -8.30 39.65
N ASP A 808 -25.74 -8.54 40.94
CA ASP A 808 -24.84 -9.40 41.72
C ASP A 808 -24.71 -10.78 41.04
N VAL A 809 -23.64 -10.92 40.25
CA VAL A 809 -23.31 -12.15 39.51
C VAL A 809 -22.08 -12.80 40.13
N THR A 810 -22.13 -13.13 41.41
CA THR A 810 -21.18 -14.09 42.02
C THR A 810 -19.69 -13.68 41.98
N SER A 811 -19.37 -12.44 41.57
CA SER A 811 -18.04 -11.83 41.54
C SER A 811 -17.83 -10.92 42.77
N GLU A 812 -16.58 -10.70 43.18
CA GLU A 812 -16.23 -9.81 44.29
C GLU A 812 -16.52 -8.32 44.00
N VAL A 813 -16.89 -7.98 42.76
CA VAL A 813 -17.25 -6.62 42.29
C VAL A 813 -18.47 -6.74 41.36
N ASP A 814 -19.53 -5.97 41.64
CA ASP A 814 -20.80 -5.94 40.90
C ASP A 814 -21.18 -4.52 40.42
N HIS A 815 -20.25 -3.57 40.51
CA HIS A 815 -20.43 -2.19 40.07
C HIS A 815 -19.07 -1.58 39.69
N ASP A 816 -19.13 -0.47 38.98
CA ASP A 816 -17.97 0.39 38.77
C ASP A 816 -17.64 1.19 40.02
N MET A 817 -16.35 1.36 40.26
CA MET A 817 -15.82 2.10 41.39
C MET A 817 -14.64 2.95 40.97
N ILE A 818 -14.56 4.18 41.49
CA ILE A 818 -13.36 5.01 41.41
C ILE A 818 -12.76 5.13 42.82
N VAL A 819 -11.51 4.72 42.97
CA VAL A 819 -10.75 4.82 44.22
C VAL A 819 -9.73 5.94 44.10
N VAL A 820 -9.70 6.86 45.06
CA VAL A 820 -8.76 7.99 45.13
C VAL A 820 -7.99 7.89 46.44
N SER A 821 -6.67 7.73 46.39
CA SER A 821 -5.88 7.56 47.63
C SER A 821 -5.85 8.81 48.50
N ASP A 822 -5.94 9.98 47.88
CA ASP A 822 -5.78 11.27 48.54
C ASP A 822 -7.11 12.07 48.48
N ASN A 823 -7.11 13.30 47.94
CA ASN A 823 -8.31 14.15 47.97
C ASN A 823 -9.11 14.07 46.66
N LEU A 824 -10.41 13.81 46.78
CA LEU A 824 -11.39 14.06 45.72
C LEU A 824 -11.89 15.50 45.80
N VAL A 825 -11.49 16.35 44.87
CA VAL A 825 -11.77 17.79 44.88
C VAL A 825 -12.77 18.15 43.78
N LEU A 826 -14.01 18.45 44.15
CA LEU A 826 -15.05 18.92 43.25
C LEU A 826 -14.98 20.45 43.12
N SER A 827 -14.31 20.92 42.06
CA SER A 827 -13.99 22.33 41.85
C SER A 827 -15.03 23.05 41.00
N GLY A 828 -15.24 24.35 41.23
CA GLY A 828 -16.08 25.21 40.40
C GLY A 828 -17.61 24.95 40.45
N GLY A 829 -18.05 24.02 41.31
CA GLY A 829 -19.41 23.46 41.30
C GLY A 829 -19.43 21.94 41.11
N GLY A 830 -18.28 21.30 40.89
CA GLY A 830 -18.12 19.87 40.67
C GLY A 830 -18.58 19.42 39.28
N GLY A 831 -18.15 18.25 38.84
CA GLY A 831 -18.66 17.59 37.63
C GLY A 831 -20.03 16.94 37.84
N ASP A 832 -20.52 16.26 36.82
CA ASP A 832 -21.74 15.46 36.88
C ASP A 832 -21.38 14.00 37.20
N LEU A 833 -22.02 13.41 38.21
CA LEU A 833 -22.01 11.99 38.47
C LEU A 833 -23.18 11.34 37.73
N VAL A 834 -22.88 10.44 36.79
CA VAL A 834 -23.87 9.70 36.00
C VAL A 834 -23.74 8.23 36.31
N VAL A 835 -24.80 7.64 36.84
CA VAL A 835 -24.86 6.20 37.11
C VAL A 835 -25.84 5.55 36.14
N SER A 836 -25.42 4.46 35.49
CA SER A 836 -26.23 3.64 34.60
C SER A 836 -26.47 2.24 35.19
N LEU A 837 -27.35 1.46 34.56
CA LEU A 837 -27.55 0.04 34.89
C LEU A 837 -27.08 -0.80 33.71
N GLY A 838 -26.30 -1.83 34.01
CA GLY A 838 -26.02 -2.92 33.09
C GLY A 838 -27.31 -3.63 32.65
N ALA A 839 -27.23 -4.36 31.55
CA ALA A 839 -28.37 -5.05 30.97
C ALA A 839 -29.04 -5.99 31.99
N ASP A 840 -30.38 -5.98 31.99
CA ASP A 840 -31.23 -6.83 32.85
C ASP A 840 -31.06 -6.61 34.37
N PHE A 841 -30.44 -5.51 34.82
CA PHE A 841 -30.37 -5.20 36.25
C PHE A 841 -31.64 -4.53 36.77
N THR A 842 -32.24 -5.08 37.83
CA THR A 842 -33.35 -4.46 38.56
C THR A 842 -32.94 -4.22 40.01
N LEU A 843 -33.04 -2.96 40.44
CA LEU A 843 -32.68 -2.54 41.78
C LEU A 843 -33.78 -2.87 42.81
N ALA A 844 -33.37 -3.25 44.01
CA ALA A 844 -34.22 -3.59 45.14
C ALA A 844 -33.92 -2.71 46.36
N ALA A 845 -34.91 -2.59 47.26
CA ALA A 845 -34.70 -1.94 48.54
C ALA A 845 -33.65 -2.70 49.37
N GLY A 846 -32.61 -2.00 49.81
CA GLY A 846 -31.49 -2.56 50.56
C GLY A 846 -30.21 -2.70 49.73
N ASP A 847 -30.26 -2.49 48.41
CA ASP A 847 -29.06 -2.47 47.57
C ASP A 847 -28.19 -1.26 47.95
N VAL A 848 -26.88 -1.49 48.07
CA VAL A 848 -25.87 -0.49 48.44
C VAL A 848 -24.67 -0.68 47.52
N PHE A 849 -24.18 0.41 46.93
CA PHE A 849 -23.04 0.41 46.03
C PHE A 849 -22.03 1.45 46.51
N ASP A 850 -20.78 1.02 46.71
CA ASP A 850 -19.66 1.86 47.11
C ASP A 850 -18.96 2.37 45.84
N ILE A 851 -19.60 3.31 45.16
CA ILE A 851 -19.19 3.76 43.82
C ILE A 851 -17.96 4.69 43.82
N LEU A 852 -17.59 5.22 44.98
CA LEU A 852 -16.41 6.07 45.19
C LEU A 852 -15.72 5.66 46.50
N ASP A 853 -14.40 5.69 46.53
CA ASP A 853 -13.60 5.64 47.77
C ASP A 853 -12.55 6.75 47.71
N PHE A 854 -12.37 7.46 48.82
CA PHE A 854 -11.49 8.62 48.90
C PHE A 854 -11.05 8.86 50.35
N ALA A 855 -9.83 9.40 50.55
CA ALA A 855 -9.39 9.78 51.89
C ALA A 855 -10.13 11.02 52.40
N SER A 856 -10.40 11.99 51.53
CA SER A 856 -11.28 13.12 51.82
C SER A 856 -11.94 13.67 50.56
N MET A 857 -13.13 14.24 50.71
CA MET A 857 -13.87 14.88 49.61
C MET A 857 -14.15 16.35 49.94
N VAL A 858 -13.86 17.23 48.98
CA VAL A 858 -14.08 18.68 49.09
C VAL A 858 -15.00 19.14 47.97
N GLY A 859 -16.15 19.74 48.34
CA GLY A 859 -17.15 20.23 47.38
C GLY A 859 -18.33 19.28 47.21
N GLU A 860 -19.19 19.57 46.23
CA GLU A 860 -20.39 18.79 45.89
C GLU A 860 -20.47 18.62 44.37
N PHE A 861 -21.10 17.54 43.90
CA PHE A 861 -21.34 17.31 42.47
C PHE A 861 -22.32 18.36 41.93
N ASN A 862 -22.13 18.80 40.68
CA ASN A 862 -23.07 19.71 40.03
C ASN A 862 -24.42 19.02 39.78
N MET A 863 -24.35 17.76 39.38
CA MET A 863 -25.51 16.89 39.21
C MET A 863 -25.18 15.47 39.64
N VAL A 864 -26.15 14.80 40.26
CA VAL A 864 -26.13 13.36 40.51
C VAL A 864 -27.31 12.75 39.74
N ASN A 865 -27.01 12.14 38.60
CA ASN A 865 -27.99 11.54 37.69
C ASN A 865 -27.98 10.02 37.88
N LEU A 866 -29.03 9.50 38.53
CA LEU A 866 -29.14 8.09 38.85
C LEU A 866 -30.25 7.42 38.03
N PRO A 867 -30.17 6.10 37.80
CA PRO A 867 -31.19 5.35 37.08
C PRO A 867 -32.57 5.49 37.73
N ALA A 868 -33.61 5.44 36.90
CA ALA A 868 -34.98 5.43 37.38
C ALA A 868 -35.25 4.15 38.20
N LEU A 869 -35.93 4.33 39.34
CA LEU A 869 -36.29 3.23 40.23
C LEU A 869 -37.75 2.81 40.04
N ASP A 870 -38.04 1.55 40.37
CA ASP A 870 -39.40 1.03 40.43
C ASP A 870 -40.26 1.79 41.46
N SER A 871 -41.58 1.75 41.25
CA SER A 871 -42.54 2.45 42.09
C SER A 871 -42.42 2.02 43.56
N GLY A 872 -42.16 2.98 44.45
CA GLY A 872 -42.00 2.75 45.88
C GLY A 872 -40.55 2.67 46.37
N LEU A 873 -39.58 2.88 45.48
CA LEU A 873 -38.16 2.99 45.80
C LEU A 873 -37.65 4.42 45.57
N VAL A 874 -36.66 4.84 46.35
CA VAL A 874 -35.93 6.10 46.19
C VAL A 874 -34.44 5.88 46.45
N TRP A 875 -33.59 6.67 45.81
CA TRP A 875 -32.16 6.71 46.09
C TRP A 875 -31.88 7.48 47.40
N ASP A 876 -31.05 6.91 48.26
CA ASP A 876 -30.42 7.59 49.38
C ASP A 876 -28.93 7.81 49.06
N VAL A 877 -28.59 9.09 48.85
CA VAL A 877 -27.23 9.58 48.54
C VAL A 877 -26.60 10.31 49.74
N SER A 878 -27.18 10.19 50.94
CA SER A 878 -26.70 10.91 52.13
C SER A 878 -25.27 10.52 52.54
N SER A 879 -24.84 9.33 52.15
CA SER A 879 -23.49 8.82 52.44
C SER A 879 -22.48 9.14 51.33
N LEU A 880 -22.93 9.59 50.14
CA LEU A 880 -22.09 9.83 48.96
C LEU A 880 -20.91 10.77 49.26
N SER A 881 -21.13 11.85 50.00
CA SER A 881 -20.07 12.80 50.36
C SER A 881 -19.20 12.38 51.54
N THR A 882 -19.56 11.29 52.23
CA THR A 882 -18.85 10.83 53.45
C THR A 882 -18.04 9.57 53.23
N ASN A 883 -18.53 8.64 52.41
CA ASN A 883 -17.90 7.37 52.12
C ASN A 883 -18.20 6.86 50.70
N GLY A 884 -18.73 7.72 49.82
CA GLY A 884 -18.97 7.38 48.42
C GLY A 884 -20.15 6.45 48.11
N SER A 885 -20.89 5.98 49.13
CA SER A 885 -21.98 5.01 48.89
C SER A 885 -23.27 5.67 48.40
N ILE A 886 -23.96 4.98 47.48
CA ILE A 886 -25.37 5.20 47.17
C ILE A 886 -26.19 3.97 47.54
N SER A 887 -27.44 4.15 47.96
CA SER A 887 -28.29 3.02 48.33
C SER A 887 -29.74 3.21 47.90
N VAL A 888 -30.46 2.10 47.73
CA VAL A 888 -31.87 2.09 47.37
C VAL A 888 -32.69 1.80 48.61
N VAL A 889 -33.59 2.71 48.98
CA VAL A 889 -34.46 2.58 50.15
C VAL A 889 -35.93 2.60 49.75
N SER A 890 -36.79 2.02 50.58
CA SER A 890 -38.24 2.12 50.38
C SER A 890 -38.69 3.57 50.61
N ALA A 891 -39.49 4.10 49.68
CA ALA A 891 -40.13 5.40 49.84
C ALA A 891 -40.99 5.40 51.11
N VAL A 892 -40.74 6.35 52.00
CA VAL A 892 -41.58 6.53 53.20
C VAL A 892 -42.96 7.00 52.72
N PRO A 893 -44.07 6.29 53.04
CA PRO A 893 -45.39 6.78 52.69
C PRO A 893 -45.66 8.10 53.42
N GLU A 894 -46.10 9.14 52.69
CA GLU A 894 -46.50 10.41 53.30
C GLU A 894 -47.46 10.14 54.48
N PRO A 895 -47.23 10.71 55.67
CA PRO A 895 -48.16 10.56 56.77
C PRO A 895 -49.47 11.27 56.39
N GLY A 896 -50.52 10.47 56.20
CA GLY A 896 -51.84 10.93 55.78
C GLY A 896 -52.31 12.16 56.57
N GLY A 897 -52.48 13.27 55.86
CA GLY A 897 -53.00 14.53 56.41
C GLY A 897 -54.43 14.37 56.91
N ALA A 898 -54.57 14.18 58.22
CA ALA A 898 -55.82 14.42 58.93
C ALA A 898 -56.12 15.93 58.97
N SER A 899 -57.33 16.26 58.55
CA SER A 899 -57.89 17.61 58.51
C SER A 899 -57.97 18.21 59.93
N LEU A 900 -57.48 19.44 60.13
CA LEU A 900 -57.89 20.28 61.26
C LEU A 900 -57.95 21.76 60.86
N LEU A 901 -59.19 22.18 60.67
CA LEU A 901 -59.78 23.52 60.68
C LEU A 901 -58.96 24.62 61.37
N TRP A 902 -58.70 25.70 60.62
CA TRP A 902 -58.65 27.07 61.17
C TRP A 902 -59.78 27.89 60.55
N VAL A 903 -60.71 28.35 61.40
CA VAL A 903 -61.71 29.36 61.08
C VAL A 903 -61.14 30.72 61.49
N SER A 904 -61.12 31.68 60.56
CA SER A 904 -61.30 33.10 60.88
C SER A 904 -61.83 33.88 59.68
N VAL A 905 -63.13 34.18 59.79
CA VAL A 905 -63.87 35.39 59.40
C VAL A 905 -63.75 35.95 57.97
N CYS A 906 -64.86 35.84 57.23
CA CYS A 906 -65.18 36.61 56.04
C CYS A 906 -65.44 38.10 56.34
N VAL A 907 -64.95 38.97 55.46
CA VAL A 907 -65.66 40.21 55.08
C VAL A 907 -65.92 40.16 53.58
N VAL A 908 -67.19 40.31 53.23
CA VAL A 908 -67.73 40.33 51.86
C VAL A 908 -67.60 41.73 51.28
N ALA A 909 -67.15 41.83 50.02
CA ALA A 909 -67.61 42.87 49.10
C ALA A 909 -67.70 42.32 47.68
N VAL A 910 -68.93 42.29 47.17
CA VAL A 910 -69.34 41.88 45.83
C VAL A 910 -69.26 43.06 44.86
N ARG A 911 -68.72 42.88 43.65
CA ARG A 911 -69.36 43.44 42.44
C ARG A 911 -68.96 42.78 41.12
N ARG A 912 -70.01 42.58 40.31
CA ARG A 912 -70.14 41.96 38.98
C ARG A 912 -69.71 42.89 37.82
N ARG A 913 -69.23 42.25 36.73
CA ARG A 913 -69.74 42.22 35.31
C ARG A 913 -68.82 42.74 34.17
N ARG A 914 -68.60 41.80 33.23
CA ARG A 914 -68.70 41.82 31.74
C ARG A 914 -67.68 42.58 30.83
N ASN A 915 -67.12 41.75 29.94
CA ASN A 915 -66.91 41.87 28.47
C ASN A 915 -65.95 42.92 27.88
N ALA A 916 -64.98 42.44 27.09
CA ALA A 916 -64.91 42.56 25.61
C ALA A 916 -63.47 42.77 25.02
N THR A 917 -63.03 41.77 24.24
CA THR A 917 -62.38 41.81 22.89
C THR A 917 -60.96 42.37 22.59
N LEU A 918 -60.22 41.54 21.82
CA LEU A 918 -59.39 41.77 20.60
C LEU A 918 -58.02 42.49 20.75
N ALA A 919 -56.91 42.17 20.04
CA ALA A 919 -56.61 41.28 18.90
C ALA A 919 -55.08 41.01 18.76
N ASP A 920 -54.77 39.97 17.97
CA ASP A 920 -53.57 39.68 17.14
C ASP A 920 -52.14 39.69 17.73
N GLY A 921 -51.26 38.73 17.42
CA GLY A 921 -51.38 37.61 16.50
C GLY A 921 -50.07 36.85 16.25
N ARG A 922 -50.26 35.77 15.46
CA ARG A 922 -49.31 35.01 14.62
C ARG A 922 -48.53 33.83 15.22
N PHE A 923 -49.00 32.68 14.74
CA PHE A 923 -48.41 31.35 14.64
C PHE A 923 -47.04 31.31 13.96
N HIS A 924 -46.17 30.38 14.40
CA HIS A 924 -45.60 29.30 13.58
C HIS A 924 -44.96 28.23 14.49
N TYR A 925 -45.42 26.98 14.35
CA TYR A 925 -44.71 25.74 14.75
C TYR A 925 -44.68 24.84 13.51
N LEU A 926 -43.52 24.25 13.18
CA LEU A 926 -43.34 22.89 12.63
C LEU A 926 -41.92 22.65 12.07
N ARG A 927 -41.18 21.71 12.71
CA ARG A 927 -40.31 20.67 12.11
C ARG A 927 -40.21 19.56 13.19
N VAL A 928 -40.70 18.33 12.97
CA VAL A 928 -40.11 17.22 12.19
C VAL A 928 -38.76 16.82 12.80
N SER A 929 -38.42 15.59 13.14
CA SER A 929 -39.06 14.28 13.34
C SER A 929 -37.89 13.42 13.83
N GLU A 930 -38.14 12.49 14.74
CA GLU A 930 -37.27 11.33 14.95
C GLU A 930 -37.40 10.34 13.79
#